data_AF-A0A346PV21-F1
#
_entry.id   AF-A0A346PV21-F1
#
_cell.length_a   1.000
_cell.length_b   1.000
_cell.length_c   1.000
_cell.angle_alpha   90.00
_cell.angle_beta   90.00
_cell.angle_gamma   90.00
#
_symmetry.space_group_name_H-M   'P 1'
#
loop_
_entity.id
_entity.type
_entity.pdbx_description
1 polymer ?
#
loop_
_entity_poly.entity_id
_entity_poly.type
_entity_poly.pdbx_seq_one_letter_code
_entity_poly.pdbx_strand_id
1 'polypeptide(L)'
;MVVAVGWLAGLEGLLAGGALIVVAGTLLGYRTGNRLDETIDRLRTEAQSVETGDDTYESIDDLEDVADVVGSTLQENHQLRERTRELEKTVNRLEGQNERMEAQTAELEEAMQLCAAGRLAHRLEPDEAAPLSVADEFNAMMDELEGTIRHLKDFVMLVVTSSDELMAGVEQVTAASAEISDDVQQIADGASVQSRRLDAVTDEMGVLSSNIEEIASRSERVATLSEETAQTGRAGKRAAKTAIDGLEEIEAGSTEAVEAIERLRADVDEIDELVEIIAEIAHQTNMLALNANIEASRGTSEGGSGEGFAVVASEIKSLSGEVQSAAESIETRLDRIQTRTEETTETVTETEAMIAAHTDAVDRALTALEEIAEYAEQTNNGVQEIHAASDQQAESTQQVVALVDETATIGDRTSSLSENVAASAEEQATALSTVSERAAELSENAAWLRDTLDMYKARQDVPGQERPPVASASVTADNSSAAEAEEIDGTTGTGSDESATAETADWASDHREQTTFEFSDDDVEDVGLSTQFGSGIAAGDDGFEVGKQAATRAAAKLESDGRVDFGQVFCSPAYDYEAVLEGIRSVVGEDVDLIGASSSGEFTEEASSNGGVTVALVASDTIRFFSGVGTDLSGGVAAAVNEAIDSLPASVEGYPHRSAIVLHDGLAGVGDQVAVATQRRLGHDVSLVGGSAGDDLAMEATHVFCNETVAGDAVVVGLLASKTPTTVSVDHGHTPISEPLTVTQSDGGRVLELDGKPAFEAWREVVEPYLTERGRNVDFDALENDSRELLDLLTEFEFGIEEGRGASDDGYKIRWPGLALTTAGHLEFPVGVPDGTKLRVMHSPKPDQIESARNTAREAVTNAGRSEIAGGFVYDCACRSIILEDSFGEAVDAMADELEVPFTGIETYGELCMERGQLSGFHNTTSVVMLLPE
;
A
#
# COMPACT_ATOMS: atom_id res chain seq x y z
N MET A 1 -16.63 88.05 -10.09
CA MET A 1 -17.68 89.09 -10.10
C MET A 1 -17.75 89.98 -8.85
N VAL A 2 -16.90 89.77 -7.82
CA VAL A 2 -16.86 90.63 -6.60
C VAL A 2 -15.73 91.68 -6.65
N VAL A 3 -14.75 91.52 -7.54
CA VAL A 3 -13.63 92.47 -7.72
C VAL A 3 -14.00 93.68 -8.60
N ALA A 4 -15.00 93.55 -9.49
CA ALA A 4 -15.43 94.63 -10.38
C ALA A 4 -16.24 95.75 -9.68
N VAL A 5 -16.77 95.49 -8.48
CA VAL A 5 -17.60 96.46 -7.74
C VAL A 5 -16.76 97.41 -6.88
N GLY A 6 -15.56 97.00 -6.46
CA GLY A 6 -14.62 97.85 -5.70
C GLY A 6 -13.96 98.95 -6.55
N TRP A 7 -13.72 98.69 -7.83
CA TRP A 7 -13.07 99.62 -8.75
C TRP A 7 -13.99 100.76 -9.24
N LEU A 8 -15.32 100.53 -9.29
CA LEU A 8 -16.30 101.56 -9.67
C LEU A 8 -16.53 102.60 -8.55
N ALA A 9 -16.38 102.22 -7.27
CA ALA A 9 -16.54 103.14 -6.15
C ALA A 9 -15.34 104.10 -5.96
N GLY A 10 -14.13 103.69 -6.36
CA GLY A 10 -12.92 104.54 -6.30
C GLY A 10 -12.88 105.64 -7.37
N LEU A 11 -13.49 105.39 -8.53
CA LEU A 11 -13.53 106.32 -9.67
C LEU A 11 -14.48 107.51 -9.45
N GLU A 12 -15.60 107.31 -8.73
CA GLU A 12 -16.50 108.40 -8.33
C GLU A 12 -15.85 109.33 -7.29
N GLY A 13 -14.99 108.80 -6.41
CA GLY A 13 -14.24 109.59 -5.41
C GLY A 13 -13.17 110.51 -6.02
N LEU A 14 -12.47 110.04 -7.07
CA LEU A 14 -11.42 110.81 -7.75
C LEU A 14 -11.99 111.88 -8.70
N LEU A 15 -13.12 111.62 -9.38
CA LEU A 15 -13.80 112.62 -10.20
C LEU A 15 -14.51 113.69 -9.36
N ALA A 16 -15.05 113.33 -8.19
CA ALA A 16 -15.64 114.30 -7.25
C ALA A 16 -14.58 115.20 -6.60
N GLY A 17 -13.38 114.68 -6.31
CA GLY A 17 -12.27 115.45 -5.77
C GLY A 17 -11.69 116.48 -6.76
N GLY A 18 -11.53 116.09 -8.03
CA GLY A 18 -11.04 116.99 -9.09
C GLY A 18 -12.01 118.12 -9.43
N ALA A 19 -13.31 117.84 -9.47
CA ALA A 19 -14.34 118.86 -9.74
C ALA A 19 -14.44 119.92 -8.64
N LEU A 20 -14.23 119.54 -7.37
CA LEU A 20 -14.33 120.46 -6.23
C LEU A 20 -13.15 121.45 -6.17
N ILE A 21 -11.97 121.04 -6.65
CA ILE A 21 -10.77 121.88 -6.74
C ILE A 21 -10.90 122.88 -7.91
N VAL A 22 -11.45 122.47 -9.06
CA VAL A 22 -11.70 123.36 -10.20
C VAL A 22 -12.84 124.35 -9.91
N VAL A 23 -13.89 123.92 -9.20
CA VAL A 23 -14.99 124.81 -8.77
C VAL A 23 -14.51 125.80 -7.69
N ALA A 24 -13.69 125.38 -6.73
CA ALA A 24 -13.11 126.29 -5.74
C ALA A 24 -12.15 127.32 -6.39
N GLY A 25 -11.34 126.88 -7.36
CA GLY A 25 -10.44 127.76 -8.14
C GLY A 25 -11.17 128.76 -9.02
N THR A 26 -12.27 128.36 -9.67
CA THR A 26 -13.11 129.25 -10.49
C THR A 26 -13.99 130.19 -9.65
N LEU A 27 -14.51 129.76 -8.50
CA LEU A 27 -15.29 130.62 -7.60
C LEU A 27 -14.43 131.68 -6.88
N LEU A 28 -13.16 131.36 -6.55
CA LEU A 28 -12.20 132.34 -6.06
C LEU A 28 -11.82 133.34 -7.15
N GLY A 29 -11.51 132.87 -8.38
CA GLY A 29 -11.23 133.75 -9.52
C GLY A 29 -12.38 134.71 -9.86
N TYR A 30 -13.63 134.23 -9.77
CA TYR A 30 -14.83 135.03 -10.05
C TYR A 30 -15.11 136.10 -8.97
N ARG A 31 -14.81 135.82 -7.68
CA ARG A 31 -14.98 136.79 -6.59
C ARG A 31 -13.89 137.85 -6.52
N THR A 32 -12.68 137.55 -6.97
CA THR A 32 -11.57 138.52 -6.99
C THR A 32 -11.62 139.43 -8.23
N GLY A 33 -12.13 138.95 -9.37
CA GLY A 33 -12.32 139.74 -10.60
C GLY A 33 -13.39 140.84 -10.46
N ASN A 34 -14.57 140.51 -9.91
CA ASN A 34 -15.69 141.45 -9.85
C ASN A 34 -15.49 142.66 -8.90
N ARG A 35 -14.59 142.57 -7.91
CA ARG A 35 -14.28 143.74 -7.05
C ARG A 35 -13.25 144.69 -7.67
N LEU A 36 -12.42 144.18 -8.61
CA LEU A 36 -11.48 144.98 -9.38
C LEU A 36 -12.19 145.76 -10.49
N ASP A 37 -13.19 145.15 -11.15
CA ASP A 37 -14.00 145.82 -12.18
C ASP A 37 -14.88 146.95 -11.60
N GLU A 38 -15.46 146.76 -10.42
CA GLU A 38 -16.28 147.79 -9.75
C GLU A 38 -15.44 149.00 -9.28
N THR A 39 -14.15 148.79 -9.03
CA THR A 39 -13.19 149.86 -8.67
C THR A 39 -12.64 150.57 -9.92
N ILE A 40 -12.45 149.84 -11.03
CA ILE A 40 -12.02 150.40 -12.31
C ILE A 40 -13.13 151.21 -12.99
N ASP A 41 -14.40 150.79 -12.90
CA ASP A 41 -15.53 151.55 -13.47
C ASP A 41 -15.85 152.84 -12.67
N ARG A 42 -15.57 152.86 -11.36
CA ARG A 42 -15.65 154.09 -10.55
C ARG A 42 -14.56 155.09 -10.92
N LEU A 43 -13.32 154.61 -11.13
CA LEU A 43 -12.19 155.43 -11.63
C LEU A 43 -12.37 155.91 -13.08
N ARG A 44 -13.10 155.16 -13.92
CA ARG A 44 -13.36 155.52 -15.32
C ARG A 44 -14.48 156.55 -15.48
N THR A 45 -15.43 156.57 -14.55
CA THR A 45 -16.54 157.54 -14.51
C THR A 45 -16.11 158.89 -13.93
N GLU A 46 -15.11 158.93 -13.04
CA GLU A 46 -14.51 160.18 -12.52
C GLU A 46 -13.38 160.76 -13.41
N ALA A 47 -12.82 159.98 -14.35
CA ALA A 47 -11.77 160.43 -15.26
C ALA A 47 -12.28 161.04 -16.59
N GLN A 48 -13.60 161.13 -16.82
CA GLN A 48 -14.19 161.60 -18.09
C GLN A 48 -15.01 162.90 -18.02
N SER A 49 -14.95 163.65 -16.91
CA SER A 49 -15.62 164.96 -16.75
C SER A 49 -14.70 166.15 -16.47
N VAL A 50 -13.39 166.06 -16.80
CA VAL A 50 -12.39 167.13 -16.51
C VAL A 50 -11.86 167.86 -17.76
N GLU A 51 -12.45 167.71 -18.95
CA GLU A 51 -12.00 168.45 -20.15
C GLU A 51 -13.14 169.11 -20.94
N THR A 52 -13.81 170.09 -20.33
CA THR A 52 -14.28 171.39 -20.91
C THR A 52 -15.04 172.17 -19.82
N GLY A 53 -14.59 173.39 -19.50
CA GLY A 53 -15.12 174.27 -18.42
C GLY A 53 -16.61 174.62 -18.55
N ASP A 54 -17.31 175.07 -17.51
CA ASP A 54 -16.95 176.17 -16.59
C ASP A 54 -17.76 176.10 -15.27
N ASP A 55 -17.15 176.63 -14.22
CA ASP A 55 -17.64 177.14 -12.93
C ASP A 55 -18.27 176.28 -11.79
N THR A 56 -17.51 176.34 -10.66
CA THR A 56 -17.87 176.50 -9.23
C THR A 56 -18.07 175.31 -8.26
N TYR A 57 -17.08 175.18 -7.33
CA TYR A 57 -17.07 174.83 -5.88
C TYR A 57 -18.16 173.89 -5.29
N GLU A 58 -17.89 172.87 -4.46
CA GLU A 58 -17.22 172.95 -3.14
C GLU A 58 -16.95 171.55 -2.49
N SER A 59 -15.83 171.46 -1.75
CA SER A 59 -15.52 170.66 -0.52
C SER A 59 -15.16 169.15 -0.48
N ILE A 60 -14.11 168.93 0.35
CA ILE A 60 -13.29 167.77 0.80
C ILE A 60 -13.96 166.93 1.92
N ASP A 61 -13.84 165.59 1.88
CA ASP A 61 -13.41 164.66 2.96
C ASP A 61 -13.41 163.19 2.44
N ASP A 62 -12.59 162.30 3.04
CA ASP A 62 -12.45 160.82 2.79
C ASP A 62 -11.23 160.35 1.94
N LEU A 63 -10.01 160.46 2.49
CA LEU A 63 -8.77 159.86 1.93
C LEU A 63 -7.99 158.99 2.94
N GLU A 64 -8.65 158.42 3.95
CA GLU A 64 -8.02 157.58 5.00
C GLU A 64 -8.34 156.07 4.87
N ASP A 65 -9.29 155.65 4.02
CA ASP A 65 -9.75 154.24 3.91
C ASP A 65 -8.98 153.36 2.89
N VAL A 66 -8.09 153.92 2.07
CA VAL A 66 -7.41 153.16 0.99
C VAL A 66 -6.14 152.43 1.48
N ALA A 67 -5.56 152.83 2.61
CA ALA A 67 -4.31 152.25 3.10
C ALA A 67 -4.48 150.89 3.81
N ASP A 68 -5.62 150.63 4.47
CA ASP A 68 -5.87 149.38 5.22
C ASP A 68 -6.26 148.19 4.32
N VAL A 69 -6.83 148.44 3.15
CA VAL A 69 -7.26 147.39 2.20
C VAL A 69 -6.06 146.76 1.47
N VAL A 70 -4.98 147.50 1.25
CA VAL A 70 -3.77 146.99 0.56
C VAL A 70 -2.92 146.11 1.48
N GLY A 71 -2.91 146.38 2.79
CA GLY A 71 -2.14 145.60 3.78
C GLY A 71 -2.68 144.18 4.01
N SER A 72 -4.00 144.00 4.07
CA SER A 72 -4.62 142.69 4.31
C SER A 72 -4.52 141.73 3.11
N THR A 73 -4.52 142.27 1.88
CA THR A 73 -4.50 141.47 0.65
C THR A 73 -3.13 140.82 0.37
N LEU A 74 -2.03 141.40 0.86
CA LEU A 74 -0.67 140.84 0.68
C LEU A 74 -0.38 139.65 1.61
N GLN A 75 -1.00 139.59 2.79
CA GLN A 75 -0.77 138.51 3.75
C GLN A 75 -1.52 137.21 3.37
N GLU A 76 -2.73 137.31 2.82
CA GLU A 76 -3.48 136.15 2.29
C GLU A 76 -2.79 135.50 1.08
N ASN A 77 -2.11 136.28 0.24
CA ASN A 77 -1.41 135.76 -0.94
C ASN A 77 -0.18 134.90 -0.57
N HIS A 78 0.46 135.17 0.57
CA HIS A 78 1.63 134.41 1.01
C HIS A 78 1.25 133.01 1.53
N GLN A 79 0.17 132.89 2.30
CA GLN A 79 -0.32 131.60 2.82
C GLN A 79 -0.85 130.66 1.73
N LEU A 80 -1.46 131.21 0.68
CA LEU A 80 -1.92 130.41 -0.45
C LEU A 80 -0.77 129.72 -1.20
N ARG A 81 0.37 130.40 -1.37
CA ARG A 81 1.54 129.84 -2.08
C ARG A 81 2.23 128.70 -1.34
N GLU A 82 2.16 128.65 -0.01
CA GLU A 82 2.74 127.55 0.77
C GLU A 82 1.89 126.28 0.66
N ARG A 83 0.55 126.39 0.72
CA ARG A 83 -0.35 125.25 0.51
C ARG A 83 -0.25 124.64 -0.88
N THR A 84 -0.01 125.44 -1.92
CA THR A 84 0.17 124.92 -3.28
C THR A 84 1.41 124.02 -3.41
N ARG A 85 2.53 124.36 -2.74
CA ARG A 85 3.76 123.55 -2.77
C ARG A 85 3.65 122.23 -2.03
N GLU A 86 2.85 122.17 -0.96
CA GLU A 86 2.61 120.93 -0.20
C GLU A 86 1.70 119.96 -0.96
N LEU A 87 0.70 120.50 -1.67
CA LEU A 87 -0.14 119.73 -2.59
C LEU A 87 0.66 119.15 -3.76
N GLU A 88 1.54 119.94 -4.40
CA GLU A 88 2.41 119.45 -5.49
C GLU A 88 3.30 118.27 -5.05
N LYS A 89 3.87 118.30 -3.84
CA LYS A 89 4.67 117.16 -3.33
C LYS A 89 3.84 115.90 -3.08
N THR A 90 2.57 116.06 -2.70
CA THR A 90 1.69 114.92 -2.43
C THR A 90 1.20 114.29 -3.73
N VAL A 91 0.89 115.10 -4.74
CA VAL A 91 0.52 114.64 -6.09
C VAL A 91 1.66 113.85 -6.72
N ASN A 92 2.89 114.37 -6.74
CA ASN A 92 4.04 113.65 -7.32
C ASN A 92 4.33 112.30 -6.62
N ARG A 93 4.05 112.20 -5.31
CA ARG A 93 4.20 110.94 -4.57
C ARG A 93 3.13 109.91 -4.94
N LEU A 94 1.89 110.35 -5.15
CA LEU A 94 0.80 109.48 -5.56
C LEU A 94 0.94 109.06 -7.03
N GLU A 95 1.36 109.96 -7.91
CA GLU A 95 1.67 109.63 -9.32
C GLU A 95 2.76 108.55 -9.41
N GLY A 96 3.85 108.69 -8.65
CA GLY A 96 4.90 107.66 -8.61
C GLY A 96 4.49 106.33 -7.94
N GLN A 97 3.49 106.32 -7.07
CA GLN A 97 2.91 105.07 -6.55
C GLN A 97 1.94 104.44 -7.56
N ASN A 98 1.18 105.26 -8.30
CA ASN A 98 0.21 104.80 -9.28
C ASN A 98 0.91 104.20 -10.52
N GLU A 99 1.97 104.83 -11.03
CA GLU A 99 2.78 104.30 -12.15
C GLU A 99 3.40 102.93 -11.81
N ARG A 100 3.86 102.72 -10.57
CA ARG A 100 4.38 101.42 -10.12
C ARG A 100 3.28 100.36 -10.02
N MET A 101 2.11 100.74 -9.52
CA MET A 101 0.96 99.83 -9.44
C MET A 101 0.45 99.43 -10.82
N GLU A 102 0.43 100.35 -11.78
CA GLU A 102 0.11 100.08 -13.18
C GLU A 102 1.13 99.12 -13.82
N ALA A 103 2.43 99.31 -13.56
CA ALA A 103 3.48 98.41 -14.05
C ALA A 103 3.35 96.98 -13.47
N GLN A 104 3.14 96.83 -12.16
CA GLN A 104 2.93 95.53 -11.51
C GLN A 104 1.65 94.84 -11.99
N THR A 105 0.59 95.63 -12.23
CA THR A 105 -0.68 95.08 -12.75
C THR A 105 -0.52 94.57 -14.18
N ALA A 106 0.26 95.29 -15.02
CA ALA A 106 0.56 94.85 -16.38
C ALA A 106 1.42 93.57 -16.40
N GLU A 107 2.41 93.47 -15.52
CA GLU A 107 3.25 92.28 -15.39
C GLU A 107 2.46 91.06 -14.90
N LEU A 108 1.58 91.25 -13.90
CA LEU A 108 0.64 90.22 -13.44
C LEU A 108 -0.34 89.81 -14.56
N GLU A 109 -0.85 90.77 -15.34
CA GLU A 109 -1.73 90.49 -16.48
C GLU A 109 -1.03 89.61 -17.52
N GLU A 110 0.22 89.93 -17.88
CA GLU A 110 1.03 89.14 -18.80
C GLU A 110 1.29 87.73 -18.24
N ALA A 111 1.69 87.63 -16.96
CA ALA A 111 1.91 86.36 -16.30
C ALA A 111 0.64 85.48 -16.27
N MET A 112 -0.52 86.09 -15.97
CA MET A 112 -1.81 85.39 -15.99
C MET A 112 -2.19 84.92 -17.39
N GLN A 113 -1.92 85.72 -18.44
CA GLN A 113 -2.16 85.32 -19.83
C GLN A 113 -1.27 84.15 -20.26
N LEU A 114 0.01 84.17 -19.89
CA LEU A 114 0.94 83.07 -20.14
C LEU A 114 0.50 81.78 -19.44
N CYS A 115 0.05 81.88 -18.19
CA CYS A 115 -0.46 80.73 -17.43
C CYS A 115 -1.78 80.20 -18.01
N ALA A 116 -2.69 81.09 -18.43
CA ALA A 116 -3.92 80.71 -19.14
C ALA A 116 -3.64 80.01 -20.49
N ALA A 117 -2.50 80.32 -21.12
CA ALA A 117 -2.01 79.63 -22.32
C ALA A 117 -1.22 78.34 -22.01
N GLY A 118 -1.24 77.86 -20.76
CA GLY A 118 -0.56 76.63 -20.34
C GLY A 118 0.95 76.78 -20.10
N ARG A 119 1.50 78.00 -20.08
CA ARG A 119 2.92 78.26 -19.79
C ARG A 119 3.13 78.42 -18.29
N LEU A 120 3.06 77.30 -17.59
CA LEU A 120 3.09 77.27 -16.13
C LEU A 120 4.47 77.57 -15.54
N ALA A 121 5.54 77.64 -16.35
CA ALA A 121 6.89 77.97 -15.90
C ALA A 121 7.10 79.46 -15.56
N HIS A 122 6.21 80.36 -16.01
CA HIS A 122 6.37 81.80 -15.81
C HIS A 122 6.13 82.19 -14.34
N ARG A 123 6.91 83.16 -13.83
CA ARG A 123 6.89 83.62 -12.43
C ARG A 123 7.13 85.12 -12.38
N LEU A 124 6.53 85.77 -11.39
CA LEU A 124 6.71 87.19 -11.12
C LEU A 124 7.92 87.42 -10.22
N GLU A 125 8.66 88.50 -10.46
CA GLU A 125 9.76 88.91 -9.56
C GLU A 125 9.19 89.54 -8.28
N PRO A 126 9.64 89.13 -7.08
CA PRO A 126 9.20 89.75 -5.82
C PRO A 126 9.71 91.19 -5.70
N ASP A 127 8.82 92.15 -5.46
CA ASP A 127 9.17 93.56 -5.21
C ASP A 127 9.12 93.89 -3.71
N GLU A 128 10.30 94.02 -3.08
CA GLU A 128 10.45 94.35 -1.64
C GLU A 128 9.90 95.74 -1.25
N ALA A 129 9.67 96.63 -2.22
CA ALA A 129 9.20 98.00 -1.97
C ALA A 129 7.67 98.16 -2.12
N ALA A 130 6.96 97.09 -2.51
CA ALA A 130 5.51 97.10 -2.71
C ALA A 130 4.75 96.76 -1.41
N PRO A 131 3.61 97.42 -1.11
CA PRO A 131 2.82 97.11 0.09
C PRO A 131 2.08 95.76 0.04
N LEU A 132 2.05 95.06 -1.11
CA LEU A 132 1.25 93.86 -1.37
C LEU A 132 2.15 92.75 -1.97
N SER A 133 2.10 91.55 -1.39
CA SER A 133 2.92 90.37 -1.73
C SER A 133 2.46 89.58 -2.97
N VAL A 134 1.79 90.23 -3.92
CA VAL A 134 1.05 89.58 -5.03
C VAL A 134 1.90 88.60 -5.86
N ALA A 135 3.18 88.90 -6.05
CA ALA A 135 4.12 88.01 -6.75
C ALA A 135 4.33 86.69 -6.01
N ASP A 136 4.42 86.72 -4.68
CA ASP A 136 4.62 85.52 -3.84
C ASP A 136 3.38 84.63 -3.85
N GLU A 137 2.18 85.20 -3.70
CA GLU A 137 0.94 84.42 -3.77
C GLU A 137 0.68 83.83 -5.17
N PHE A 138 0.98 84.58 -6.23
CA PHE A 138 0.90 84.08 -7.60
C PHE A 138 1.88 82.92 -7.84
N ASN A 139 3.15 83.09 -7.42
CA ASN A 139 4.17 82.08 -7.59
C ASN A 139 3.86 80.79 -6.80
N ALA A 140 3.27 80.90 -5.60
CA ALA A 140 2.81 79.77 -4.81
C ALA A 140 1.65 79.01 -5.49
N MET A 141 0.67 79.73 -6.07
CA MET A 141 -0.41 79.13 -6.87
C MET A 141 0.15 78.38 -8.08
N MET A 142 1.16 78.94 -8.75
CA MET A 142 1.79 78.31 -9.90
C MET A 142 2.59 77.06 -9.52
N ASP A 143 3.26 77.05 -8.38
CA ASP A 143 3.94 75.87 -7.84
C ASP A 143 2.93 74.74 -7.54
N GLU A 144 1.77 75.05 -6.94
CA GLU A 144 0.69 74.07 -6.66
C GLU A 144 0.05 73.52 -7.95
N LEU A 145 -0.21 74.39 -8.93
CA LEU A 145 -0.77 74.00 -10.22
C LEU A 145 0.21 73.11 -11.01
N GLU A 146 1.50 73.45 -11.01
CA GLU A 146 2.57 72.63 -11.60
C GLU A 146 2.69 71.27 -10.89
N GLY A 147 2.57 71.24 -9.57
CA GLY A 147 2.49 70.01 -8.77
C GLY A 147 1.30 69.13 -9.16
N THR A 148 0.12 69.72 -9.30
CA THR A 148 -1.11 69.02 -9.69
C THR A 148 -1.00 68.43 -11.09
N ILE A 149 -0.51 69.19 -12.08
CA ILE A 149 -0.32 68.69 -13.44
C ILE A 149 0.68 67.55 -13.48
N ARG A 150 1.77 67.62 -12.71
CA ARG A 150 2.74 66.51 -12.60
C ARG A 150 2.09 65.25 -12.05
N HIS A 151 1.39 65.34 -10.91
CA HIS A 151 0.70 64.18 -10.32
C HIS A 151 -0.34 63.59 -11.28
N LEU A 152 -1.06 64.42 -12.04
CA LEU A 152 -1.99 63.94 -13.06
C LEU A 152 -1.28 63.21 -14.21
N LYS A 153 -0.13 63.71 -14.67
CA LYS A 153 0.67 63.01 -15.70
C LYS A 153 1.18 61.66 -15.21
N ASP A 154 1.71 61.61 -14.00
CA ASP A 154 2.20 60.36 -13.38
C ASP A 154 1.06 59.34 -13.20
N PHE A 155 -0.10 59.80 -12.71
CA PHE A 155 -1.29 58.96 -12.57
C PHE A 155 -1.80 58.43 -13.92
N VAL A 156 -1.81 59.26 -14.97
CA VAL A 156 -2.23 58.84 -16.31
C VAL A 156 -1.28 57.82 -16.91
N MET A 157 0.04 57.97 -16.73
CA MET A 157 0.99 56.94 -17.15
C MET A 157 0.78 55.62 -16.43
N LEU A 158 0.51 55.66 -15.12
CA LEU A 158 0.16 54.46 -14.36
C LEU A 158 -1.10 53.79 -14.91
N VAL A 159 -2.15 54.55 -15.24
CA VAL A 159 -3.38 54.02 -15.85
C VAL A 159 -3.13 53.36 -17.21
N VAL A 160 -2.29 53.95 -18.07
CA VAL A 160 -1.93 53.34 -19.36
C VAL A 160 -1.20 52.01 -19.14
N THR A 161 -0.15 52.00 -18.32
CA THR A 161 0.61 50.78 -18.03
C THR A 161 -0.28 49.68 -17.44
N SER A 162 -1.12 50.02 -16.45
CA SER A 162 -2.04 49.05 -15.85
C SER A 162 -3.12 48.55 -16.82
N SER A 163 -3.53 49.36 -17.80
CA SER A 163 -4.48 48.93 -18.84
C SER A 163 -3.83 47.97 -19.84
N ASP A 164 -2.58 48.22 -20.23
CA ASP A 164 -1.82 47.34 -21.12
C ASP A 164 -1.50 45.99 -20.43
N GLU A 165 -1.12 46.02 -19.15
CA GLU A 165 -0.93 44.80 -18.33
C GLU A 165 -2.23 44.00 -18.20
N LEU A 166 -3.37 44.68 -18.01
CA LEU A 166 -4.68 44.04 -17.96
C LEU A 166 -5.06 43.37 -19.29
N MET A 167 -4.78 44.00 -20.43
CA MET A 167 -5.03 43.39 -21.75
C MET A 167 -4.21 42.12 -21.96
N ALA A 168 -2.91 42.16 -21.62
CA ALA A 168 -2.05 40.98 -21.72
C ALA A 168 -2.56 39.83 -20.82
N GLY A 169 -3.01 40.16 -19.60
CA GLY A 169 -3.66 39.19 -18.72
C GLY A 169 -4.94 38.61 -19.30
N VAL A 170 -5.79 39.42 -19.93
CA VAL A 170 -7.02 38.97 -20.58
C VAL A 170 -6.74 38.04 -21.75
N GLU A 171 -5.74 38.32 -22.59
CA GLU A 171 -5.34 37.43 -23.69
C GLU A 171 -4.87 36.07 -23.17
N GLN A 172 -4.05 36.06 -22.12
CA GLN A 172 -3.56 34.83 -21.49
C GLN A 172 -4.71 33.98 -20.92
N VAL A 173 -5.64 34.60 -20.18
CA VAL A 173 -6.79 33.87 -19.62
C VAL A 173 -7.72 33.37 -20.73
N THR A 174 -7.91 34.13 -21.81
CA THR A 174 -8.73 33.69 -22.95
C THR A 174 -8.13 32.46 -23.63
N ALA A 175 -6.81 32.43 -23.83
CA ALA A 175 -6.12 31.28 -24.38
C ALA A 175 -6.25 30.05 -23.46
N ALA A 176 -6.06 30.23 -22.15
CA ALA A 176 -6.24 29.17 -21.17
C ALA A 176 -7.69 28.64 -21.13
N SER A 177 -8.70 29.50 -21.26
CA SER A 177 -10.11 29.06 -21.34
C SER A 177 -10.38 28.21 -22.58
N ALA A 178 -9.76 28.53 -23.74
CA ALA A 178 -9.92 27.73 -24.95
C ALA A 178 -9.26 26.35 -24.84
N GLU A 179 -8.09 26.27 -24.20
CA GLU A 179 -7.41 25.01 -23.88
C GLU A 179 -8.24 24.16 -22.92
N ILE A 180 -8.79 24.76 -21.86
CA ILE A 180 -9.71 24.09 -20.93
C ILE A 180 -10.93 23.51 -21.66
N SER A 181 -11.54 24.25 -22.60
CA SER A 181 -12.67 23.74 -23.38
C SER A 181 -12.31 22.51 -24.23
N ASP A 182 -11.11 22.49 -24.84
CA ASP A 182 -10.65 21.36 -25.65
C ASP A 182 -10.36 20.12 -24.77
N ASP A 183 -9.63 20.31 -23.67
CA ASP A 183 -9.33 19.24 -22.71
C ASP A 183 -10.61 18.62 -22.13
N VAL A 184 -11.59 19.45 -21.80
CA VAL A 184 -12.88 19.01 -21.25
C VAL A 184 -13.71 18.24 -22.28
N GLN A 185 -13.62 18.60 -23.57
CA GLN A 185 -14.25 17.82 -24.63
C GLN A 185 -13.59 16.44 -24.80
N GLN A 186 -12.26 16.37 -24.69
CA GLN A 186 -11.54 15.09 -24.71
C GLN A 186 -11.92 14.21 -23.51
N ILE A 187 -12.14 14.80 -22.33
CA ILE A 187 -12.64 14.08 -21.14
C ILE A 187 -14.05 13.51 -21.39
N ALA A 188 -14.97 14.28 -21.96
CA ALA A 188 -16.32 13.82 -22.28
C ALA A 188 -16.33 12.67 -23.31
N ASP A 189 -15.49 12.76 -24.34
CA ASP A 189 -15.32 11.70 -25.34
C ASP A 189 -14.71 10.44 -24.71
N GLY A 190 -13.73 10.62 -23.81
CA GLY A 190 -13.12 9.56 -23.01
C GLY A 190 -14.14 8.81 -22.15
N ALA A 191 -15.00 9.54 -21.44
CA ALA A 191 -16.09 8.97 -20.64
C ALA A 191 -17.09 8.17 -21.49
N SER A 192 -17.40 8.65 -22.70
CA SER A 192 -18.27 7.94 -23.66
C SER A 192 -17.65 6.65 -24.21
N VAL A 193 -16.32 6.64 -24.42
CA VAL A 193 -15.58 5.42 -24.79
C VAL A 193 -15.56 4.44 -23.62
N GLN A 194 -15.34 4.94 -22.40
CA GLN A 194 -15.32 4.13 -21.18
C GLN A 194 -16.66 3.42 -20.95
N SER A 195 -17.79 4.12 -21.06
CA SER A 195 -19.13 3.54 -20.96
C SER A 195 -19.33 2.33 -21.90
N ARG A 196 -18.97 2.46 -23.18
CA ARG A 196 -19.06 1.34 -24.15
C ARG A 196 -18.16 0.16 -23.82
N ARG A 197 -17.00 0.39 -23.17
CA ARG A 197 -16.12 -0.69 -22.73
C ARG A 197 -16.70 -1.42 -21.52
N LEU A 198 -17.35 -0.68 -20.62
CA LEU A 198 -18.04 -1.23 -19.45
C LEU A 198 -19.24 -2.11 -19.86
N ASP A 199 -19.97 -1.74 -20.91
CA ASP A 199 -21.02 -2.60 -21.49
C ASP A 199 -20.44 -3.96 -21.95
N ALA A 200 -19.31 -3.93 -22.66
CA ALA A 200 -18.66 -5.16 -23.13
C ALA A 200 -18.16 -6.05 -21.97
N VAL A 201 -17.67 -5.44 -20.88
CA VAL A 201 -17.31 -6.18 -19.66
C VAL A 201 -18.56 -6.82 -19.04
N THR A 202 -19.69 -6.12 -18.99
CA THR A 202 -20.96 -6.66 -18.47
C THR A 202 -21.42 -7.88 -19.28
N ASP A 203 -21.34 -7.82 -20.61
CA ASP A 203 -21.66 -8.96 -21.47
C ASP A 203 -20.75 -10.17 -21.19
N GLU A 204 -19.45 -9.94 -21.04
CA GLU A 204 -18.47 -11.00 -20.75
C GLU A 204 -18.70 -11.62 -19.35
N MET A 205 -19.07 -10.81 -18.36
CA MET A 205 -19.45 -11.29 -17.03
C MET A 205 -20.73 -12.15 -17.10
N GLY A 206 -21.67 -11.83 -18.00
CA GLY A 206 -22.84 -12.65 -18.26
C GLY A 206 -22.47 -14.04 -18.82
N VAL A 207 -21.50 -14.09 -19.73
CA VAL A 207 -20.96 -15.37 -20.25
C VAL A 207 -20.27 -16.15 -19.13
N LEU A 208 -19.44 -15.49 -18.32
CA LEU A 208 -18.75 -16.11 -17.20
C LEU A 208 -19.73 -16.73 -16.20
N SER A 209 -20.80 -16.00 -15.82
CA SER A 209 -21.86 -16.52 -14.95
C SER A 209 -22.49 -17.80 -15.49
N SER A 210 -22.74 -17.86 -16.81
CA SER A 210 -23.30 -19.07 -17.43
C SER A 210 -22.34 -20.26 -17.40
N ASN A 211 -21.03 -20.02 -17.55
CA ASN A 211 -20.02 -21.06 -17.46
C ASN A 211 -19.88 -21.59 -16.02
N ILE A 212 -19.98 -20.71 -15.02
CA ILE A 212 -19.97 -21.09 -13.60
C ILE A 212 -21.15 -22.00 -13.27
N GLU A 213 -22.36 -21.65 -13.73
CA GLU A 213 -23.55 -22.51 -13.57
C GLU A 213 -23.37 -23.88 -14.24
N GLU A 214 -22.74 -23.92 -15.42
CA GLU A 214 -22.45 -25.18 -16.12
C GLU A 214 -21.42 -26.04 -15.36
N ILE A 215 -20.38 -25.43 -14.79
CA ILE A 215 -19.38 -26.12 -13.96
C ILE A 215 -20.05 -26.69 -12.72
N ALA A 216 -20.88 -25.92 -12.01
CA ALA A 216 -21.60 -26.39 -10.83
C ALA A 216 -22.50 -27.60 -11.17
N SER A 217 -23.26 -27.53 -12.27
CA SER A 217 -24.11 -28.64 -12.72
C SER A 217 -23.32 -29.90 -13.09
N ARG A 218 -22.16 -29.75 -13.74
CA ARG A 218 -21.30 -30.87 -14.10
C ARG A 218 -20.65 -31.49 -12.87
N SER A 219 -20.25 -30.66 -11.92
CA SER A 219 -19.65 -31.08 -10.64
C SER A 219 -20.63 -31.94 -9.84
N GLU A 220 -21.89 -31.51 -9.69
CA GLU A 220 -22.94 -32.29 -9.02
C GLU A 220 -23.12 -33.70 -9.61
N ARG A 221 -23.00 -33.81 -10.95
CA ARG A 221 -23.07 -35.12 -11.63
C ARG A 221 -21.86 -36.00 -11.32
N VAL A 222 -20.68 -35.41 -11.17
CA VAL A 222 -19.47 -36.16 -10.77
C VAL A 222 -19.58 -36.60 -9.32
N ALA A 223 -20.03 -35.74 -8.39
CA ALA A 223 -20.28 -36.12 -6.99
C ALA A 223 -21.22 -37.32 -6.88
N THR A 224 -22.36 -37.28 -7.59
CA THR A 224 -23.32 -38.40 -7.62
C THR A 224 -22.66 -39.70 -8.12
N LEU A 225 -21.87 -39.63 -9.20
CA LEU A 225 -21.20 -40.81 -9.76
C LEU A 225 -20.11 -41.36 -8.83
N SER A 226 -19.40 -40.48 -8.14
CA SER A 226 -18.39 -40.84 -7.14
C SER A 226 -19.02 -41.57 -5.97
N GLU A 227 -20.15 -41.08 -5.42
CA GLU A 227 -20.87 -41.77 -4.35
C GLU A 227 -21.38 -43.15 -4.79
N GLU A 228 -21.94 -43.28 -6.00
CA GLU A 228 -22.34 -44.57 -6.57
C GLU A 228 -21.15 -45.53 -6.73
N THR A 229 -19.97 -45.00 -7.10
CA THR A 229 -18.74 -45.78 -7.25
C THR A 229 -18.23 -46.26 -5.89
N ALA A 230 -18.20 -45.39 -4.89
CA ALA A 230 -17.82 -45.75 -3.51
C ALA A 230 -18.76 -46.82 -2.95
N GLN A 231 -20.08 -46.66 -3.14
CA GLN A 231 -21.06 -47.67 -2.72
C GLN A 231 -20.85 -49.01 -3.43
N THR A 232 -20.53 -48.99 -4.73
CA THR A 232 -20.22 -50.20 -5.51
C THR A 232 -18.94 -50.89 -5.04
N GLY A 233 -17.88 -50.13 -4.75
CA GLY A 233 -16.63 -50.64 -4.16
C GLY A 233 -16.88 -51.32 -2.81
N ARG A 234 -17.61 -50.64 -1.90
CA ARG A 234 -18.01 -51.20 -0.59
C ARG A 234 -18.89 -52.45 -0.71
N ALA A 235 -19.77 -52.52 -1.71
CA ALA A 235 -20.56 -53.72 -1.99
C ALA A 235 -19.69 -54.87 -2.51
N GLY A 236 -18.75 -54.58 -3.41
CA GLY A 236 -17.75 -55.53 -3.90
C GLY A 236 -16.90 -56.09 -2.76
N LYS A 237 -16.41 -55.22 -1.86
CA LYS A 237 -15.65 -55.62 -0.66
C LYS A 237 -16.41 -56.65 0.18
N ARG A 238 -17.69 -56.41 0.44
CA ARG A 238 -18.54 -57.36 1.20
C ARG A 238 -18.66 -58.70 0.49
N ALA A 239 -18.82 -58.70 -0.83
CA ALA A 239 -18.92 -59.93 -1.61
C ALA A 239 -17.59 -60.72 -1.62
N ALA A 240 -16.45 -60.04 -1.77
CA ALA A 240 -15.13 -60.65 -1.70
C ALA A 240 -14.86 -61.26 -0.32
N LYS A 241 -15.21 -60.55 0.76
CA LYS A 241 -15.11 -61.10 2.13
C LYS A 241 -15.93 -62.38 2.31
N THR A 242 -17.18 -62.40 1.84
CA THR A 242 -18.01 -63.62 1.87
C THR A 242 -17.37 -64.77 1.08
N ALA A 243 -16.67 -64.48 -0.02
CA ALA A 243 -15.95 -65.50 -0.78
C ALA A 243 -14.72 -66.04 -0.03
N ILE A 244 -13.97 -65.18 0.68
CA ILE A 244 -12.87 -65.60 1.57
C ILE A 244 -13.38 -66.50 2.69
N ASP A 245 -14.43 -66.08 3.40
CA ASP A 245 -15.05 -66.88 4.47
C ASP A 245 -15.46 -68.29 3.96
N GLY A 246 -15.99 -68.35 2.72
CA GLY A 246 -16.34 -69.62 2.07
C GLY A 246 -15.13 -70.48 1.67
N LEU A 247 -14.01 -69.88 1.27
CA LEU A 247 -12.78 -70.60 0.97
C LEU A 247 -12.13 -71.17 2.23
N GLU A 248 -12.16 -70.43 3.35
CA GLU A 248 -11.71 -70.91 4.66
C GLU A 248 -12.54 -72.11 5.16
N GLU A 249 -13.86 -72.10 4.94
CA GLU A 249 -14.72 -73.25 5.25
C GLU A 249 -14.35 -74.49 4.43
N ILE A 250 -14.02 -74.30 3.13
CA ILE A 250 -13.58 -75.39 2.26
C ILE A 250 -12.19 -75.92 2.70
N GLU A 251 -11.26 -75.04 3.08
CA GLU A 251 -9.94 -75.43 3.61
C GLU A 251 -10.06 -76.30 4.87
N ALA A 252 -10.92 -75.89 5.81
CA ALA A 252 -11.20 -76.68 7.01
C ALA A 252 -11.78 -78.07 6.67
N GLY A 253 -12.72 -78.14 5.72
CA GLY A 253 -13.27 -79.40 5.23
C GLY A 253 -12.25 -80.29 4.53
N SER A 254 -11.29 -79.69 3.82
CA SER A 254 -10.16 -80.40 3.18
C SER A 254 -9.24 -81.03 4.23
N THR A 255 -8.90 -80.28 5.28
CA THR A 255 -8.09 -80.78 6.39
C THR A 255 -8.75 -81.98 7.08
N GLU A 256 -10.06 -81.90 7.35
CA GLU A 256 -10.82 -83.02 7.94
C GLU A 256 -10.82 -84.27 7.02
N ALA A 257 -10.87 -84.05 5.70
CA ALA A 257 -10.79 -85.14 4.72
C ALA A 257 -9.41 -85.84 4.75
N VAL A 258 -8.31 -85.09 4.88
CA VAL A 258 -6.96 -85.65 5.05
C VAL A 258 -6.89 -86.49 6.32
N GLU A 259 -7.36 -85.99 7.46
CA GLU A 259 -7.37 -86.75 8.72
C GLU A 259 -8.22 -88.04 8.64
N ALA A 260 -9.35 -88.00 7.92
CA ALA A 260 -10.17 -89.18 7.68
C ALA A 260 -9.46 -90.22 6.80
N ILE A 261 -8.73 -89.75 5.79
CA ILE A 261 -7.90 -90.57 4.90
C ILE A 261 -6.74 -91.22 5.66
N GLU A 262 -6.06 -90.49 6.55
CA GLU A 262 -4.99 -91.02 7.39
C GLU A 262 -5.49 -92.10 8.36
N ARG A 263 -6.67 -91.90 8.97
CA ARG A 263 -7.32 -92.93 9.79
C ARG A 263 -7.64 -94.17 8.99
N LEU A 264 -8.17 -94.02 7.77
CA LEU A 264 -8.43 -95.15 6.88
C LEU A 264 -7.13 -95.89 6.51
N ARG A 265 -6.02 -95.17 6.31
CA ARG A 265 -4.71 -95.78 6.06
C ARG A 265 -4.26 -96.64 7.25
N ALA A 266 -4.37 -96.10 8.46
CA ALA A 266 -4.05 -96.86 9.68
C ALA A 266 -4.93 -98.11 9.86
N ASP A 267 -6.24 -98.00 9.61
CA ASP A 267 -7.16 -99.14 9.65
C ASP A 267 -6.79 -100.21 8.61
N VAL A 268 -6.38 -99.79 7.41
CA VAL A 268 -5.93 -100.70 6.33
C VAL A 268 -4.63 -101.42 6.72
N ASP A 269 -3.66 -100.71 7.30
CA ASP A 269 -2.40 -101.29 7.76
C ASP A 269 -2.61 -102.31 8.91
N GLU A 270 -3.54 -102.04 9.84
CA GLU A 270 -3.91 -103.00 10.90
C GLU A 270 -4.57 -104.27 10.33
N ILE A 271 -5.43 -104.12 9.31
CA ILE A 271 -6.04 -105.27 8.63
C ILE A 271 -4.98 -106.09 7.89
N ASP A 272 -3.99 -105.45 7.27
CA ASP A 272 -2.91 -106.13 6.57
C ASP A 272 -2.10 -107.05 7.50
N GLU A 273 -1.72 -106.55 8.69
CA GLU A 273 -1.04 -107.35 9.73
C GLU A 273 -1.88 -108.57 10.16
N LEU A 274 -3.20 -108.39 10.31
CA LEU A 274 -4.10 -109.51 10.62
C LEU A 274 -4.18 -110.54 9.49
N VAL A 275 -4.17 -110.09 8.24
CA VAL A 275 -4.21 -110.98 7.05
C VAL A 275 -2.90 -111.76 6.92
N GLU A 276 -1.76 -111.16 7.23
CA GLU A 276 -0.45 -111.84 7.27
C GLU A 276 -0.43 -112.95 8.33
N ILE A 277 -0.96 -112.68 9.54
CA ILE A 277 -1.12 -113.69 10.59
C ILE A 277 -2.04 -114.83 10.13
N ILE A 278 -3.14 -114.52 9.45
CA ILE A 278 -4.06 -115.54 8.92
C ILE A 278 -3.38 -116.40 7.86
N ALA A 279 -2.59 -115.79 6.97
CA ALA A 279 -1.82 -116.49 5.94
C ALA A 279 -0.78 -117.44 6.58
N GLU A 280 -0.08 -117.00 7.62
CA GLU A 280 0.88 -117.81 8.38
C GLU A 280 0.18 -118.97 9.12
N ILE A 281 -0.96 -118.72 9.77
CA ILE A 281 -1.77 -119.77 10.42
C ILE A 281 -2.24 -120.79 9.38
N ALA A 282 -2.71 -120.34 8.21
CA ALA A 282 -3.12 -121.21 7.11
C ALA A 282 -1.95 -122.04 6.59
N HIS A 283 -0.76 -121.44 6.46
CA HIS A 283 0.47 -122.13 6.06
C HIS A 283 0.88 -123.21 7.08
N GLN A 284 0.91 -122.87 8.37
CA GLN A 284 1.19 -123.82 9.46
C GLN A 284 0.16 -124.96 9.50
N THR A 285 -1.12 -124.64 9.31
CA THR A 285 -2.21 -125.63 9.31
C THR A 285 -2.10 -126.56 8.10
N ASN A 286 -1.76 -126.04 6.92
CA ASN A 286 -1.48 -126.83 5.73
C ASN A 286 -0.27 -127.77 5.94
N MET A 287 0.79 -127.29 6.61
CA MET A 287 1.96 -128.11 6.97
C MET A 287 1.65 -129.18 8.03
N LEU A 288 0.85 -128.86 9.04
CA LEU A 288 0.37 -129.81 10.05
C LEU A 288 -0.53 -130.89 9.42
N ALA A 289 -1.45 -130.48 8.56
CA ALA A 289 -2.34 -131.37 7.82
C ALA A 289 -1.57 -132.27 6.84
N LEU A 290 -0.55 -131.75 6.18
CA LEU A 290 0.37 -132.51 5.34
C LEU A 290 1.13 -133.57 6.15
N ASN A 291 1.70 -133.18 7.30
CA ASN A 291 2.38 -134.10 8.21
C ASN A 291 1.45 -135.20 8.75
N ALA A 292 0.21 -134.82 9.12
CA ALA A 292 -0.81 -135.77 9.57
C ALA A 292 -1.26 -136.74 8.47
N ASN A 293 -1.40 -136.26 7.23
CA ASN A 293 -1.74 -137.10 6.07
C ASN A 293 -0.60 -138.09 5.72
N ILE A 294 0.65 -137.65 5.85
CA ILE A 294 1.85 -138.51 5.69
C ILE A 294 1.87 -139.61 6.78
N GLU A 295 1.59 -139.28 8.04
CA GLU A 295 1.59 -140.23 9.15
C GLU A 295 0.42 -141.22 9.08
N ALA A 296 -0.77 -140.76 8.70
CA ALA A 296 -1.93 -141.61 8.42
C ALA A 296 -1.68 -142.60 7.26
N SER A 297 -0.86 -142.21 6.28
CA SER A 297 -0.42 -143.08 5.18
C SER A 297 0.69 -144.07 5.58
N ARG A 298 1.43 -143.80 6.67
CA ARG A 298 2.50 -144.67 7.21
C ARG A 298 1.98 -145.78 8.16
N GLY A 299 0.84 -145.57 8.83
CA GLY A 299 0.28 -146.47 9.84
C GLY A 299 -0.41 -147.76 9.34
N THR A 300 -0.17 -148.23 8.12
CA THR A 300 -0.91 -149.35 7.49
C THR A 300 -0.57 -150.76 8.02
N SER A 301 -0.04 -150.88 9.23
CA SER A 301 0.24 -152.18 9.87
C SER A 301 -0.58 -152.27 11.16
N GLU A 302 -1.67 -153.05 11.13
CA GLU A 302 -2.61 -153.37 12.24
C GLU A 302 -3.89 -152.51 12.36
N GLY A 303 -4.96 -152.91 11.65
CA GLY A 303 -6.35 -152.52 11.93
C GLY A 303 -6.83 -151.25 11.20
N GLY A 304 -7.99 -151.33 10.53
CA GLY A 304 -8.49 -150.36 9.55
C GLY A 304 -8.99 -149.02 10.09
N SER A 305 -8.20 -148.32 10.89
CA SER A 305 -8.55 -147.01 11.47
C SER A 305 -7.75 -145.82 10.89
N GLY A 306 -6.78 -146.05 10.00
CA GLY A 306 -5.93 -145.01 9.40
C GLY A 306 -6.56 -144.25 8.21
N GLU A 307 -7.45 -144.89 7.44
CA GLU A 307 -8.07 -144.28 6.24
C GLU A 307 -8.96 -143.07 6.56
N GLY A 308 -9.69 -143.10 7.68
CA GLY A 308 -10.55 -141.97 8.10
C GLY A 308 -9.75 -140.73 8.51
N PHE A 309 -8.59 -140.91 9.14
CA PHE A 309 -7.71 -139.81 9.53
C PHE A 309 -7.01 -139.15 8.32
N ALA A 310 -6.64 -139.95 7.30
CA ALA A 310 -6.06 -139.42 6.06
C ALA A 310 -7.06 -138.54 5.28
N VAL A 311 -8.34 -138.92 5.24
CA VAL A 311 -9.41 -138.13 4.60
C VAL A 311 -9.59 -136.78 5.31
N VAL A 312 -9.66 -136.78 6.65
CA VAL A 312 -9.78 -135.54 7.44
C VAL A 312 -8.55 -134.64 7.27
N ALA A 313 -7.34 -135.20 7.27
CA ALA A 313 -6.12 -134.44 7.04
C ALA A 313 -6.05 -133.85 5.61
N SER A 314 -6.54 -134.57 4.60
CA SER A 314 -6.66 -134.06 3.23
C SER A 314 -7.68 -132.91 3.14
N GLU A 315 -8.80 -133.00 3.85
CA GLU A 315 -9.83 -131.95 3.89
C GLU A 315 -9.30 -130.68 4.58
N ILE A 316 -8.61 -130.82 5.72
CA ILE A 316 -7.96 -129.70 6.41
C ILE A 316 -6.90 -129.05 5.52
N LYS A 317 -6.10 -129.84 4.81
CA LYS A 317 -5.11 -129.33 3.86
C LYS A 317 -5.76 -128.49 2.75
N SER A 318 -6.86 -128.99 2.18
CA SER A 318 -7.62 -128.27 1.16
C SER A 318 -8.18 -126.96 1.70
N LEU A 319 -8.81 -127.01 2.88
CA LEU A 319 -9.40 -125.84 3.53
C LEU A 319 -8.33 -124.79 3.88
N SER A 320 -7.16 -125.20 4.37
CA SER A 320 -6.04 -124.28 4.62
C SER A 320 -5.51 -123.65 3.34
N GLY A 321 -5.47 -124.38 2.22
CA GLY A 321 -5.12 -123.82 0.91
C GLY A 321 -6.14 -122.80 0.39
N GLU A 322 -7.43 -123.03 0.64
CA GLU A 322 -8.50 -122.07 0.34
C GLU A 322 -8.40 -120.82 1.22
N VAL A 323 -8.11 -120.96 2.51
CA VAL A 323 -7.88 -119.82 3.43
C VAL A 323 -6.66 -119.02 3.01
N GLN A 324 -5.57 -119.69 2.59
CA GLN A 324 -4.37 -119.01 2.10
C GLN A 324 -4.65 -118.23 0.81
N SER A 325 -5.38 -118.82 -0.15
CA SER A 325 -5.78 -118.11 -1.38
C SER A 325 -6.74 -116.95 -1.10
N ALA A 326 -7.60 -117.07 -0.08
CA ALA A 326 -8.48 -115.99 0.35
C ALA A 326 -7.70 -114.85 1.01
N ALA A 327 -6.68 -115.15 1.81
CA ALA A 327 -5.78 -114.16 2.41
C ALA A 327 -5.02 -113.37 1.32
N GLU A 328 -4.41 -114.05 0.35
CA GLU A 328 -3.75 -113.41 -0.81
C GLU A 328 -4.72 -112.50 -1.61
N SER A 329 -5.98 -112.91 -1.75
CA SER A 329 -7.00 -112.08 -2.40
C SER A 329 -7.41 -110.86 -1.58
N ILE A 330 -7.32 -110.92 -0.24
CA ILE A 330 -7.58 -109.77 0.64
C ILE A 330 -6.39 -108.82 0.57
N GLU A 331 -5.15 -109.32 0.65
CA GLU A 331 -3.91 -108.56 0.50
C GLU A 331 -3.92 -107.74 -0.81
N THR A 332 -4.24 -108.37 -1.96
CA THR A 332 -4.37 -107.67 -3.25
C THR A 332 -5.43 -106.55 -3.24
N ARG A 333 -6.48 -106.68 -2.41
CA ARG A 333 -7.52 -105.65 -2.28
C ARG A 333 -7.08 -104.52 -1.35
N LEU A 334 -6.36 -104.83 -0.27
CA LEU A 334 -5.77 -103.84 0.63
C LEU A 334 -4.76 -102.97 -0.12
N ASP A 335 -3.87 -103.59 -0.89
CA ASP A 335 -2.87 -102.91 -1.73
C ASP A 335 -3.51 -101.89 -2.69
N ARG A 336 -4.64 -102.28 -3.30
CA ARG A 336 -5.47 -101.39 -4.13
C ARG A 336 -6.16 -100.28 -3.37
N ILE A 337 -6.60 -100.54 -2.13
CA ILE A 337 -7.21 -99.50 -1.27
C ILE A 337 -6.12 -98.52 -0.86
N GLN A 338 -4.96 -98.99 -0.42
CA GLN A 338 -3.82 -98.16 -0.03
C GLN A 338 -3.37 -97.25 -1.18
N THR A 339 -3.22 -97.78 -2.39
CA THR A 339 -2.90 -96.98 -3.60
C THR A 339 -3.96 -95.89 -3.86
N ARG A 340 -5.25 -96.21 -3.72
CA ARG A 340 -6.34 -95.24 -3.92
C ARG A 340 -6.38 -94.17 -2.84
N THR A 341 -6.08 -94.56 -1.61
CA THR A 341 -5.97 -93.65 -0.47
C THR A 341 -4.84 -92.65 -0.71
N GLU A 342 -3.69 -93.09 -1.21
CA GLU A 342 -2.57 -92.22 -1.61
C GLU A 342 -2.93 -91.24 -2.73
N GLU A 343 -3.55 -91.73 -3.81
CA GLU A 343 -4.03 -90.87 -4.92
C GLU A 343 -5.06 -89.84 -4.45
N THR A 344 -5.92 -90.22 -3.48
CA THR A 344 -6.91 -89.31 -2.89
C THR A 344 -6.21 -88.26 -2.02
N THR A 345 -5.22 -88.63 -1.21
CA THR A 345 -4.42 -87.68 -0.43
C THR A 345 -3.75 -86.65 -1.34
N GLU A 346 -3.11 -87.08 -2.43
CA GLU A 346 -2.46 -86.19 -3.39
C GLU A 346 -3.46 -85.17 -3.99
N THR A 347 -4.64 -85.63 -4.38
CA THR A 347 -5.70 -84.77 -4.92
C THR A 347 -6.19 -83.74 -3.90
N VAL A 348 -6.34 -84.13 -2.63
CA VAL A 348 -6.77 -83.23 -1.56
C VAL A 348 -5.69 -82.19 -1.27
N THR A 349 -4.41 -82.58 -1.23
CA THR A 349 -3.29 -81.63 -1.07
C THR A 349 -3.18 -80.65 -2.23
N GLU A 350 -3.41 -81.08 -3.48
CA GLU A 350 -3.48 -80.16 -4.63
C GLU A 350 -4.67 -79.18 -4.50
N THR A 351 -5.79 -79.65 -3.96
CA THR A 351 -6.97 -78.82 -3.68
C THR A 351 -6.69 -77.75 -2.62
N GLU A 352 -5.97 -78.08 -1.55
CA GLU A 352 -5.53 -77.11 -0.53
C GLU A 352 -4.64 -76.01 -1.14
N ALA A 353 -3.69 -76.39 -1.99
CA ALA A 353 -2.84 -75.42 -2.68
C ALA A 353 -3.64 -74.48 -3.60
N MET A 354 -4.68 -75.00 -4.28
CA MET A 354 -5.57 -74.18 -5.11
C MET A 354 -6.43 -73.23 -4.27
N ILE A 355 -6.95 -73.68 -3.11
CA ILE A 355 -7.73 -72.85 -2.21
C ILE A 355 -6.88 -71.69 -1.70
N ALA A 356 -5.65 -71.97 -1.23
CA ALA A 356 -4.73 -70.93 -0.77
C ALA A 356 -4.44 -69.87 -1.86
N ALA A 357 -4.19 -70.32 -3.10
CA ALA A 357 -3.98 -69.41 -4.24
C ALA A 357 -5.22 -68.58 -4.59
N HIS A 358 -6.42 -69.14 -4.46
CA HIS A 358 -7.66 -68.42 -4.69
C HIS A 358 -8.00 -67.43 -3.57
N THR A 359 -7.71 -67.78 -2.32
CA THR A 359 -7.84 -66.86 -1.18
C THR A 359 -6.97 -65.63 -1.40
N ASP A 360 -5.69 -65.79 -1.77
CA ASP A 360 -4.80 -64.67 -2.12
C ASP A 360 -5.35 -63.81 -3.27
N ALA A 361 -5.87 -64.44 -4.33
CA ALA A 361 -6.41 -63.70 -5.47
C ALA A 361 -7.66 -62.89 -5.11
N VAL A 362 -8.54 -63.42 -4.24
CA VAL A 362 -9.73 -62.71 -3.76
C VAL A 362 -9.36 -61.60 -2.77
N ASP A 363 -8.35 -61.83 -1.93
CA ASP A 363 -7.83 -60.83 -1.01
C ASP A 363 -7.25 -59.62 -1.77
N ARG A 364 -6.44 -59.84 -2.82
CA ARG A 364 -5.98 -58.74 -3.69
C ARG A 364 -7.13 -58.00 -4.38
N ALA A 365 -8.21 -58.69 -4.74
CA ALA A 365 -9.40 -58.06 -5.30
C ALA A 365 -10.17 -57.24 -4.25
N LEU A 366 -10.19 -57.69 -2.99
CA LEU A 366 -10.75 -56.95 -1.84
C LEU A 366 -10.00 -55.62 -1.67
N THR A 367 -8.66 -55.65 -1.63
CA THR A 367 -7.82 -54.45 -1.53
C THR A 367 -8.07 -53.48 -2.68
N ALA A 368 -8.10 -53.97 -3.93
CA ALA A 368 -8.37 -53.11 -5.08
C ALA A 368 -9.77 -52.44 -5.01
N LEU A 369 -10.77 -53.13 -4.47
CA LEU A 369 -12.12 -52.58 -4.27
C LEU A 369 -12.18 -51.56 -3.14
N GLU A 370 -11.32 -51.70 -2.12
CA GLU A 370 -11.12 -50.69 -1.07
C GLU A 370 -10.48 -49.43 -1.65
N GLU A 371 -9.40 -49.56 -2.42
CA GLU A 371 -8.75 -48.43 -3.10
C GLU A 371 -9.71 -47.70 -4.05
N ILE A 372 -10.54 -48.42 -4.81
CA ILE A 372 -11.56 -47.79 -5.67
C ILE A 372 -12.58 -46.98 -4.86
N ALA A 373 -13.01 -47.49 -3.71
CA ALA A 373 -13.96 -46.77 -2.87
C ALA A 373 -13.33 -45.50 -2.29
N GLU A 374 -12.08 -45.60 -1.84
CA GLU A 374 -11.29 -44.48 -1.32
C GLU A 374 -11.06 -43.39 -2.39
N TYR A 375 -10.61 -43.77 -3.59
CA TYR A 375 -10.44 -42.82 -4.70
C TYR A 375 -11.75 -42.13 -5.10
N ALA A 376 -12.87 -42.83 -5.01
CA ALA A 376 -14.17 -42.25 -5.27
C ALA A 376 -14.59 -41.24 -4.19
N GLU A 377 -14.29 -41.52 -2.92
CA GLU A 377 -14.49 -40.58 -1.81
C GLU A 377 -13.62 -39.32 -1.97
N GLN A 378 -12.33 -39.49 -2.31
CA GLN A 378 -11.42 -38.38 -2.61
C GLN A 378 -11.91 -37.55 -3.80
N THR A 379 -12.41 -38.20 -4.86
CA THR A 379 -13.00 -37.50 -6.01
C THR A 379 -14.23 -36.70 -5.60
N ASN A 380 -15.08 -37.24 -4.71
CA ASN A 380 -16.23 -36.52 -4.20
C ASN A 380 -15.81 -35.27 -3.39
N ASN A 381 -14.78 -35.38 -2.55
CA ASN A 381 -14.25 -34.24 -1.79
C ASN A 381 -13.73 -33.15 -2.73
N GLY A 382 -12.91 -33.50 -3.72
CA GLY A 382 -12.44 -32.55 -4.73
C GLY A 382 -13.57 -31.90 -5.54
N VAL A 383 -14.70 -32.58 -5.73
CA VAL A 383 -15.90 -31.97 -6.36
C VAL A 383 -16.59 -30.96 -5.43
N GLN A 384 -16.65 -31.21 -4.12
CA GLN A 384 -17.17 -30.24 -3.15
C GLN A 384 -16.33 -28.96 -3.14
N GLU A 385 -15.01 -29.09 -3.28
CA GLU A 385 -14.12 -27.95 -3.44
C GLU A 385 -14.40 -27.15 -4.72
N ILE A 386 -14.62 -27.83 -5.85
CA ILE A 386 -15.01 -27.16 -7.10
C ILE A 386 -16.35 -26.43 -6.93
N HIS A 387 -17.30 -26.98 -6.16
CA HIS A 387 -18.57 -26.32 -5.86
C HIS A 387 -18.34 -25.02 -5.08
N ALA A 388 -17.55 -25.07 -4.01
CA ALA A 388 -17.21 -23.88 -3.21
C ALA A 388 -16.50 -22.81 -4.06
N ALA A 389 -15.55 -23.21 -4.90
CA ALA A 389 -14.87 -22.31 -5.83
C ALA A 389 -15.83 -21.69 -6.86
N SER A 390 -16.81 -22.46 -7.34
CA SER A 390 -17.83 -21.98 -8.28
C SER A 390 -18.76 -20.95 -7.63
N ASP A 391 -19.18 -21.19 -6.38
CA ASP A 391 -20.00 -20.24 -5.61
C ASP A 391 -19.23 -18.91 -5.39
N GLN A 392 -17.95 -18.99 -5.03
CA GLN A 392 -17.09 -17.82 -4.86
C GLN A 392 -16.93 -17.03 -6.17
N GLN A 393 -16.74 -17.74 -7.30
CA GLN A 393 -16.66 -17.10 -8.61
C GLN A 393 -17.98 -16.42 -8.99
N ALA A 394 -19.13 -17.01 -8.64
CA ALA A 394 -20.43 -16.40 -8.88
C ALA A 394 -20.58 -15.09 -8.08
N GLU A 395 -20.22 -15.08 -6.80
CA GLU A 395 -20.23 -13.87 -5.97
C GLU A 395 -19.28 -12.80 -6.53
N SER A 396 -18.05 -13.18 -6.85
CA SER A 396 -17.05 -12.27 -7.42
C SER A 396 -17.52 -11.66 -8.74
N THR A 397 -18.19 -12.45 -9.58
CA THR A 397 -18.79 -11.97 -10.83
C THR A 397 -19.88 -10.92 -10.56
N GLN A 398 -20.73 -11.13 -9.55
CA GLN A 398 -21.75 -10.16 -9.15
C GLN A 398 -21.13 -8.85 -8.62
N GLN A 399 -20.06 -8.94 -7.84
CA GLN A 399 -19.33 -7.78 -7.33
C GLN A 399 -18.71 -6.97 -8.48
N VAL A 400 -18.09 -7.65 -9.46
CA VAL A 400 -17.54 -6.97 -10.66
C VAL A 400 -18.64 -6.25 -11.43
N VAL A 401 -19.82 -6.87 -11.62
CA VAL A 401 -20.96 -6.22 -12.28
C VAL A 401 -21.41 -4.96 -11.51
N ALA A 402 -21.46 -5.02 -10.17
CA ALA A 402 -21.79 -3.85 -9.36
C ALA A 402 -20.78 -2.71 -9.50
N LEU A 403 -19.48 -3.02 -9.50
CA LEU A 403 -18.41 -2.04 -9.71
C LEU A 403 -18.47 -1.42 -11.11
N VAL A 404 -18.83 -2.22 -12.12
CA VAL A 404 -19.02 -1.76 -13.50
C VAL A 404 -20.19 -0.76 -13.59
N ASP A 405 -21.32 -1.04 -12.93
CA ASP A 405 -22.49 -0.15 -12.89
C ASP A 405 -22.19 1.16 -12.15
N GLU A 406 -21.45 1.10 -11.05
CA GLU A 406 -20.96 2.29 -10.33
C GLU A 406 -20.03 3.12 -11.22
N THR A 407 -19.08 2.48 -11.90
CA THR A 407 -18.12 3.16 -12.79
C THR A 407 -18.84 3.79 -13.98
N ALA A 408 -19.86 3.13 -14.54
CA ALA A 408 -20.69 3.68 -15.61
C ALA A 408 -21.42 4.95 -15.13
N THR A 409 -21.98 4.91 -13.92
CA THR A 409 -22.62 6.07 -13.29
C THR A 409 -21.64 7.24 -13.09
N ILE A 410 -20.39 6.95 -12.69
CA ILE A 410 -19.33 7.97 -12.58
C ILE A 410 -18.98 8.55 -13.96
N GLY A 411 -18.91 7.72 -15.00
CA GLY A 411 -18.69 8.13 -16.38
C GLY A 411 -19.76 9.12 -16.87
N ASP A 412 -21.04 8.80 -16.65
CA ASP A 412 -22.16 9.67 -17.03
C ASP A 412 -22.12 11.03 -16.31
N ARG A 413 -21.77 11.02 -15.02
CA ARG A 413 -21.59 12.25 -14.23
C ARG A 413 -20.41 13.06 -14.73
N THR A 414 -19.31 12.41 -15.09
CA THR A 414 -18.11 13.06 -15.64
C THR A 414 -18.40 13.72 -16.97
N SER A 415 -19.16 13.06 -17.86
CA SER A 415 -19.62 13.67 -19.12
C SER A 415 -20.48 14.91 -18.85
N SER A 416 -21.46 14.81 -17.94
CA SER A 416 -22.35 15.93 -17.58
C SER A 416 -21.59 17.11 -16.94
N LEU A 417 -20.62 16.82 -16.06
CA LEU A 417 -19.76 17.84 -15.45
C LEU A 417 -18.89 18.52 -16.50
N SER A 418 -18.36 17.75 -17.45
CA SER A 418 -17.56 18.26 -18.56
C SER A 418 -18.36 19.26 -19.42
N GLU A 419 -19.60 18.93 -19.77
CA GLU A 419 -20.48 19.86 -20.49
C GLU A 419 -20.68 21.20 -19.74
N ASN A 420 -20.83 21.16 -18.41
CA ASN A 420 -20.99 22.37 -17.59
C ASN A 420 -19.71 23.21 -17.51
N VAL A 421 -18.54 22.56 -17.43
CA VAL A 421 -17.25 23.26 -17.40
C VAL A 421 -16.96 23.91 -18.75
N ALA A 422 -17.23 23.20 -19.86
CA ALA A 422 -17.10 23.74 -21.21
C ALA A 422 -17.99 25.00 -21.39
N ALA A 423 -19.26 24.93 -20.96
CA ALA A 423 -20.16 26.10 -20.99
C ALA A 423 -19.64 27.26 -20.14
N SER A 424 -19.08 26.98 -18.96
CA SER A 424 -18.50 28.01 -18.08
C SER A 424 -17.26 28.67 -18.69
N ALA A 425 -16.41 27.90 -19.39
CA ALA A 425 -15.25 28.42 -20.11
C ALA A 425 -15.66 29.33 -21.28
N GLU A 426 -16.73 28.98 -22.01
CA GLU A 426 -17.30 29.84 -23.06
C GLU A 426 -17.87 31.16 -22.50
N GLU A 427 -18.59 31.10 -21.37
CA GLU A 427 -19.10 32.28 -20.67
C GLU A 427 -17.95 33.19 -20.18
N GLN A 428 -16.88 32.59 -19.63
CA GLN A 428 -15.70 33.29 -19.18
C GLN A 428 -14.98 34.00 -20.34
N ALA A 429 -14.79 33.32 -21.48
CA ALA A 429 -14.22 33.93 -22.68
C ALA A 429 -15.05 35.13 -23.16
N THR A 430 -16.38 35.02 -23.09
CA THR A 430 -17.30 36.12 -23.45
C THR A 430 -17.17 37.31 -22.49
N ALA A 431 -17.10 37.06 -21.18
CA ALA A 431 -16.92 38.10 -20.16
C ALA A 431 -15.58 38.83 -20.33
N LEU A 432 -14.52 38.09 -20.62
CA LEU A 432 -13.17 38.62 -20.86
C LEU A 432 -13.09 39.51 -22.09
N SER A 433 -13.83 39.19 -23.17
CA SER A 433 -13.97 40.09 -24.32
C SER A 433 -14.52 41.46 -23.92
N THR A 434 -15.44 41.52 -22.95
CA THR A 434 -15.99 42.78 -22.43
C THR A 434 -14.96 43.54 -21.60
N VAL A 435 -14.17 42.83 -20.78
CA VAL A 435 -13.08 43.44 -19.99
C VAL A 435 -12.01 44.04 -20.90
N SER A 436 -11.63 43.32 -21.97
CA SER A 436 -10.68 43.80 -22.98
C SER A 436 -11.16 45.09 -23.66
N GLU A 437 -12.44 45.15 -24.06
CA GLU A 437 -13.05 46.36 -24.63
C GLU A 437 -12.97 47.55 -23.67
N ARG A 438 -13.28 47.35 -22.38
CA ARG A 438 -13.21 48.40 -21.35
C ARG A 438 -11.78 48.85 -21.05
N ALA A 439 -10.83 47.93 -21.03
CA ALA A 439 -9.41 48.25 -20.87
C ALA A 439 -8.90 49.08 -22.06
N ALA A 440 -9.35 48.78 -23.27
CA ALA A 440 -9.03 49.56 -24.48
C ALA A 440 -9.58 50.98 -24.42
N GLU A 441 -10.85 51.12 -24.06
CA GLU A 441 -11.46 52.44 -23.84
C GLU A 441 -10.70 53.24 -22.76
N LEU A 442 -10.26 52.59 -21.67
CA LEU A 442 -9.52 53.26 -20.60
C LEU A 442 -8.13 53.72 -21.05
N SER A 443 -7.40 52.86 -21.78
CA SER A 443 -6.09 53.19 -22.35
C SER A 443 -6.19 54.35 -23.36
N GLU A 444 -7.22 54.36 -24.22
CA GLU A 444 -7.48 55.44 -25.17
C GLU A 444 -7.79 56.78 -24.45
N ASN A 445 -8.65 56.74 -23.43
CA ASN A 445 -8.98 57.92 -22.63
C ASN A 445 -7.77 58.46 -21.86
N ALA A 446 -6.94 57.58 -21.32
CA ALA A 446 -5.71 57.95 -20.62
C ALA A 446 -4.68 58.56 -21.59
N ALA A 447 -4.52 57.99 -22.79
CA ALA A 447 -3.67 58.56 -23.84
C ALA A 447 -4.14 59.96 -24.27
N TRP A 448 -5.45 60.16 -24.45
CA TRP A 448 -6.02 61.47 -24.75
C TRP A 448 -5.78 62.49 -23.63
N LEU A 449 -5.95 62.07 -22.37
CA LEU A 449 -5.72 62.94 -21.22
C LEU A 449 -4.23 63.31 -21.08
N ARG A 450 -3.31 62.37 -21.33
CA ARG A 450 -1.86 62.62 -21.38
C ARG A 450 -1.54 63.70 -22.40
N ASP A 451 -2.02 63.54 -23.64
CA ASP A 451 -1.77 64.48 -24.73
C ASP A 451 -2.32 65.88 -24.40
N THR A 452 -3.46 65.95 -23.70
CA THR A 452 -4.03 67.21 -23.20
C THR A 452 -3.17 67.84 -22.10
N LEU A 453 -2.66 67.05 -21.16
CA LEU A 453 -1.79 67.52 -20.08
C LEU A 453 -0.41 67.98 -20.59
N ASP A 454 0.06 67.43 -21.71
CA ASP A 454 1.33 67.83 -22.35
C ASP A 454 1.31 69.23 -22.97
N MET A 455 0.13 69.82 -23.15
CA MET A 455 -0.01 71.23 -23.51
C MET A 455 0.45 72.17 -22.38
N TYR A 456 0.40 71.73 -21.12
CA TYR A 456 0.89 72.49 -19.98
C TYR A 456 2.39 72.29 -19.81
N LYS A 457 3.16 73.38 -19.84
CA LYS A 457 4.62 73.40 -19.72
C LYS A 457 5.06 73.88 -18.34
N ALA A 458 5.58 72.95 -17.55
CA ALA A 458 6.16 73.15 -16.23
C ALA A 458 7.59 73.72 -16.33
N ARG A 459 8.20 74.15 -15.21
CA ARG A 459 9.58 74.69 -15.20
C ARG A 459 10.61 73.66 -15.70
N GLN A 460 10.38 72.38 -15.39
CA GLN A 460 11.23 71.27 -15.82
C GLN A 460 11.15 70.97 -17.33
N ASP A 461 10.13 71.50 -18.02
CA ASP A 461 9.96 71.35 -19.47
C ASP A 461 10.68 72.46 -20.28
N VAL A 462 11.30 73.44 -19.60
CA VAL A 462 11.95 74.62 -20.20
C VAL A 462 13.48 74.56 -19.95
N PRO A 463 14.33 74.46 -20.98
CA PRO A 463 15.79 74.40 -20.81
C PRO A 463 16.35 75.65 -20.12
N GLY A 464 17.03 75.50 -18.98
CA GLY A 464 17.77 76.58 -18.29
C GLY A 464 17.08 77.26 -17.10
N GLN A 465 15.90 76.80 -16.67
CA GLN A 465 15.20 77.27 -15.46
C GLN A 465 15.09 76.20 -14.36
N GLU A 466 16.15 75.40 -14.16
CA GLU A 466 16.22 74.41 -13.09
C GLU A 466 16.38 75.08 -11.71
N ARG A 467 15.56 74.65 -10.74
CA ARG A 467 15.59 75.12 -9.35
C ARG A 467 16.68 74.36 -8.56
N PRO A 468 17.43 74.99 -7.63
CA PRO A 468 18.29 74.25 -6.71
C PRO A 468 17.43 73.38 -5.77
N PRO A 469 17.87 72.18 -5.38
CA PRO A 469 17.07 71.29 -4.54
C PRO A 469 16.86 71.90 -3.15
N VAL A 470 15.59 72.02 -2.74
CA VAL A 470 15.20 72.39 -1.37
C VAL A 470 15.18 71.12 -0.53
N ALA A 471 15.94 71.10 0.55
CA ALA A 471 15.92 70.02 1.53
C ALA A 471 14.71 70.17 2.48
N SER A 472 13.79 69.21 2.43
CA SER A 472 12.85 68.87 3.51
C SER A 472 12.35 67.46 3.19
N ALA A 473 12.60 66.45 4.01
CA ALA A 473 12.07 66.19 5.34
C ALA A 473 11.25 64.90 5.23
N SER A 474 11.60 63.94 6.08
CA SER A 474 11.02 62.62 6.23
C SER A 474 9.48 62.61 6.25
N VAL A 475 8.89 61.75 5.42
CA VAL A 475 7.60 61.14 5.74
C VAL A 475 7.81 59.63 5.74
N THR A 476 7.83 59.09 6.96
CA THR A 476 7.58 57.69 7.27
C THR A 476 6.14 57.35 6.88
N ALA A 477 5.96 56.35 6.03
CA ALA A 477 4.72 55.57 5.95
C ALA A 477 5.11 54.11 5.78
N ASP A 478 5.21 53.48 6.94
CA ASP A 478 5.13 52.05 7.16
C ASP A 478 3.73 51.57 6.72
N ASN A 479 3.64 50.63 5.78
CA ASN A 479 2.72 49.51 5.96
C ASN A 479 3.11 48.30 5.10
N SER A 480 3.13 47.18 5.79
CA SER A 480 3.42 45.81 5.39
C SER A 480 2.46 45.21 4.35
N SER A 481 3.00 44.38 3.45
CA SER A 481 2.54 42.99 3.28
C SER A 481 3.61 42.20 2.55
N ALA A 482 4.30 41.33 3.30
CA ALA A 482 5.09 40.24 2.75
C ALA A 482 4.12 39.14 2.29
N ALA A 483 4.32 38.66 1.06
CA ALA A 483 3.93 37.32 0.64
C ALA A 483 5.15 36.71 -0.04
N GLU A 484 5.52 35.54 0.45
CA GLU A 484 6.73 34.80 0.17
C GLU A 484 6.79 34.36 -1.30
N ALA A 485 7.96 34.54 -1.91
CA ALA A 485 8.32 33.89 -3.16
C ALA A 485 9.34 32.80 -2.82
N GLU A 486 8.91 31.54 -2.91
CA GLU A 486 9.80 30.39 -2.91
C GLU A 486 10.61 30.38 -4.21
N GLU A 487 11.93 30.27 -4.04
CA GLU A 487 12.89 29.97 -5.09
C GLU A 487 12.70 28.52 -5.55
N ILE A 488 12.46 28.31 -6.84
CA ILE A 488 12.73 27.03 -7.51
C ILE A 488 13.95 27.23 -8.41
N ASP A 489 15.01 26.54 -8.03
CA ASP A 489 16.28 26.38 -8.72
C ASP A 489 16.09 25.67 -10.07
N GLY A 490 16.15 26.44 -11.16
CA GLY A 490 16.18 25.95 -12.52
C GLY A 490 17.61 25.89 -13.03
N THR A 491 18.30 24.77 -12.77
CA THR A 491 19.60 24.47 -13.36
C THR A 491 19.44 24.24 -14.86
N THR A 492 20.03 25.14 -15.66
CA THR A 492 20.14 25.02 -17.11
C THR A 492 21.41 24.24 -17.46
N GLY A 493 21.22 23.08 -18.09
CA GLY A 493 22.31 22.27 -18.62
C GLY A 493 21.84 21.42 -19.79
N THR A 494 22.68 21.36 -20.83
CA THR A 494 22.56 20.64 -22.11
C THR A 494 21.81 21.41 -23.20
N GLY A 495 22.31 21.59 -24.42
CA GLY A 495 23.42 20.91 -25.10
C GLY A 495 22.92 20.35 -26.44
N SER A 496 23.03 21.17 -27.48
CA SER A 496 23.17 20.87 -28.93
C SER A 496 22.75 19.50 -29.50
N ASP A 497 21.94 19.60 -30.57
CA ASP A 497 21.95 18.86 -31.85
C ASP A 497 22.25 17.34 -31.85
N GLU A 498 21.29 16.55 -32.36
CA GLU A 498 21.44 15.91 -33.67
C GLU A 498 20.12 15.31 -34.18
N SER A 499 19.84 15.58 -35.45
CA SER A 499 18.73 15.04 -36.23
C SER A 499 19.09 13.71 -36.89
N ALA A 500 18.19 12.73 -36.90
CA ALA A 500 18.08 11.76 -38.01
C ALA A 500 16.74 10.99 -37.99
N THR A 501 15.86 11.39 -38.89
CA THR A 501 15.05 10.56 -39.82
C THR A 501 14.44 9.22 -39.37
N ALA A 502 13.10 9.23 -39.39
CA ALA A 502 12.16 8.22 -39.87
C ALA A 502 12.68 6.91 -40.47
N GLU A 503 12.05 5.80 -40.06
CA GLU A 503 11.54 4.78 -40.99
C GLU A 503 10.39 3.97 -40.37
N THR A 504 9.33 3.84 -41.15
CA THR A 504 8.09 3.08 -40.96
C THR A 504 8.21 1.69 -41.60
N ALA A 505 7.77 0.62 -40.94
CA ALA A 505 7.20 -0.62 -41.51
C ALA A 505 6.82 -1.53 -40.32
N ASP A 506 5.56 -1.84 -40.07
CA ASP A 506 4.72 -2.84 -40.75
C ASP A 506 5.34 -4.24 -40.80
N TRP A 507 4.84 -5.16 -39.96
CA TRP A 507 4.71 -6.55 -40.34
C TRP A 507 3.58 -7.25 -39.57
N ALA A 508 2.61 -7.74 -40.34
CA ALA A 508 1.74 -8.83 -39.96
C ALA A 508 2.22 -10.13 -40.65
N SER A 509 1.96 -11.22 -39.93
CA SER A 509 1.74 -12.62 -40.36
C SER A 509 2.92 -13.55 -40.66
N ASP A 510 2.75 -14.72 -40.03
CA ASP A 510 3.03 -16.08 -40.46
C ASP A 510 4.41 -16.66 -40.05
N HIS A 511 4.39 -17.73 -39.26
CA HIS A 511 4.75 -19.11 -39.69
C HIS A 511 4.61 -20.07 -38.50
N ARG A 512 3.70 -21.04 -38.64
CA ARG A 512 3.70 -22.31 -37.89
C ARG A 512 4.87 -23.16 -38.36
N GLU A 513 5.69 -23.66 -37.43
CA GLU A 513 6.42 -24.92 -37.61
C GLU A 513 6.36 -25.76 -36.33
N GLN A 514 5.85 -26.98 -36.52
CA GLN A 514 5.99 -28.10 -35.59
C GLN A 514 7.43 -28.59 -35.63
N THR A 515 8.06 -28.74 -34.47
CA THR A 515 9.24 -29.60 -34.31
C THR A 515 9.05 -30.53 -33.12
N THR A 516 8.73 -31.77 -33.45
CA THR A 516 8.98 -32.98 -32.65
C THR A 516 10.45 -33.04 -32.23
N PHE A 517 10.71 -33.24 -30.93
CA PHE A 517 12.04 -33.63 -30.44
C PHE A 517 12.03 -35.12 -30.09
N GLU A 518 12.88 -35.87 -30.78
CA GLU A 518 13.24 -37.26 -30.48
C GLU A 518 14.20 -37.29 -29.29
N PHE A 519 14.01 -38.28 -28.41
CA PHE A 519 14.93 -38.62 -27.32
C PHE A 519 16.23 -39.20 -27.90
N SER A 520 17.37 -38.69 -27.46
CA SER A 520 18.66 -39.38 -27.54
C SER A 520 19.12 -39.73 -26.13
N ASP A 521 19.04 -41.02 -25.81
CA ASP A 521 19.83 -41.66 -24.75
C ASP A 521 21.31 -41.57 -25.16
N ASP A 522 22.08 -40.71 -24.50
CA ASP A 522 23.52 -40.86 -24.24
C ASP A 522 24.02 -39.55 -23.60
N ASP A 523 23.92 -39.44 -22.27
CA ASP A 523 24.88 -38.69 -21.48
C ASP A 523 24.97 -39.31 -20.08
N VAL A 524 26.15 -39.90 -19.82
CA VAL A 524 26.52 -40.54 -18.56
C VAL A 524 26.85 -39.44 -17.54
N GLU A 525 25.98 -39.31 -16.55
CA GLU A 525 26.18 -38.86 -15.16
C GLU A 525 27.48 -38.10 -14.84
N ASP A 526 27.39 -36.76 -14.81
CA ASP A 526 28.08 -35.96 -13.80
C ASP A 526 27.19 -35.98 -12.57
N VAL A 527 27.47 -36.86 -11.59
CA VAL A 527 26.68 -36.93 -10.35
C VAL A 527 27.09 -35.72 -9.50
N GLY A 528 26.52 -34.56 -9.80
CA GLY A 528 26.59 -33.39 -8.93
C GLY A 528 26.01 -33.71 -7.55
N LEU A 529 26.44 -32.99 -6.53
CA LEU A 529 25.95 -33.16 -5.15
C LEU A 529 24.43 -32.86 -5.13
N SER A 530 23.61 -33.83 -4.72
CA SER A 530 22.22 -33.54 -4.32
C SER A 530 22.21 -32.59 -3.13
N THR A 531 21.14 -31.83 -2.94
CA THR A 531 20.95 -31.00 -1.75
C THR A 531 21.02 -31.88 -0.52
N GLN A 532 21.81 -31.42 0.45
CA GLN A 532 21.92 -32.01 1.77
C GLN A 532 21.60 -30.94 2.80
N PHE A 533 20.89 -31.34 3.85
CA PHE A 533 20.50 -30.46 4.94
C PHE A 533 21.01 -31.03 6.27
N GLY A 534 21.62 -30.17 7.09
CA GLY A 534 22.07 -30.52 8.42
C GLY A 534 21.50 -29.55 9.45
N SER A 535 20.87 -30.09 10.50
CA SER A 535 20.37 -29.31 11.65
C SER A 535 21.27 -29.51 12.87
N GLY A 536 21.41 -28.47 13.69
CA GLY A 536 22.15 -28.52 14.94
C GLY A 536 21.63 -27.52 15.95
N ILE A 537 21.54 -27.95 17.20
CA ILE A 537 21.14 -27.11 18.34
C ILE A 537 22.15 -27.23 19.47
N ALA A 538 22.44 -26.12 20.17
CA ALA A 538 23.28 -26.10 21.35
C ALA A 538 22.83 -25.01 22.35
N ALA A 539 23.16 -25.18 23.62
CA ALA A 539 22.94 -24.19 24.67
C ALA A 539 24.09 -24.24 25.68
N GLY A 540 24.42 -23.10 26.29
CA GLY A 540 25.55 -22.96 27.21
C GLY A 540 25.75 -21.52 27.67
N ASP A 541 26.89 -21.23 28.30
CA ASP A 541 27.16 -19.89 28.85
C ASP A 541 27.94 -18.96 27.89
N ASP A 542 28.62 -19.53 26.88
CA ASP A 542 29.54 -18.81 25.99
C ASP A 542 29.02 -18.88 24.55
N GLY A 543 28.62 -17.73 24.00
CA GLY A 543 28.00 -17.63 22.68
C GLY A 543 28.88 -18.20 21.55
N PHE A 544 30.19 -17.97 21.61
CA PHE A 544 31.12 -18.49 20.60
C PHE A 544 31.16 -20.03 20.61
N GLU A 545 31.33 -20.63 21.79
CA GLU A 545 31.36 -22.09 21.88
C GLU A 545 30.00 -22.72 21.57
N VAL A 546 28.89 -22.07 21.92
CA VAL A 546 27.54 -22.53 21.59
C VAL A 546 27.30 -22.48 20.08
N GLY A 547 27.59 -21.36 19.40
CA GLY A 547 27.45 -21.24 17.95
C GLY A 547 28.32 -22.25 17.21
N LYS A 548 29.58 -22.42 17.64
CA LYS A 548 30.49 -23.43 17.10
C LYS A 548 29.96 -24.85 17.29
N GLN A 549 29.40 -25.16 18.46
CA GLN A 549 28.87 -26.49 18.74
C GLN A 549 27.63 -26.79 17.90
N ALA A 550 26.69 -25.84 17.77
CA ALA A 550 25.51 -26.00 16.93
C ALA A 550 25.91 -26.22 15.45
N ALA A 551 26.80 -25.38 14.91
CA ALA A 551 27.31 -25.53 13.55
C ALA A 551 28.07 -26.86 13.34
N THR A 552 28.84 -27.32 14.32
CA THR A 552 29.54 -28.62 14.24
C THR A 552 28.55 -29.79 14.17
N ARG A 553 27.44 -29.72 14.92
CA ARG A 553 26.38 -30.74 14.88
C ARG A 553 25.67 -30.75 13.52
N ALA A 554 25.32 -29.58 13.00
CA ALA A 554 24.72 -29.44 11.68
C ALA A 554 25.65 -29.97 10.58
N ALA A 555 26.92 -29.57 10.59
CA ALA A 555 27.91 -30.00 9.59
C ALA A 555 28.17 -31.51 9.62
N ALA A 556 28.06 -32.16 10.79
CA ALA A 556 28.23 -33.60 10.92
C ALA A 556 27.13 -34.42 10.23
N LYS A 557 26.00 -33.80 9.88
CA LYS A 557 24.90 -34.42 9.12
C LYS A 557 25.05 -34.24 7.60
N LEU A 558 26.01 -33.45 7.14
CA LEU A 558 26.32 -33.28 5.72
C LEU A 558 27.38 -34.30 5.27
N GLU A 559 27.15 -34.96 4.14
CA GLU A 559 28.10 -35.88 3.50
C GLU A 559 28.99 -35.18 2.44
N SER A 560 28.89 -33.86 2.33
CA SER A 560 29.42 -32.99 1.27
C SER A 560 30.93 -32.74 1.26
N ASP A 561 31.74 -33.57 1.92
CA ASP A 561 33.19 -33.38 2.13
C ASP A 561 33.55 -31.97 2.68
N GLY A 562 32.70 -31.45 3.58
CA GLY A 562 32.89 -30.16 4.25
C GLY A 562 32.41 -28.94 3.46
N ARG A 563 31.81 -29.12 2.28
CA ARG A 563 31.17 -28.01 1.55
C ARG A 563 29.88 -27.58 2.24
N VAL A 564 29.71 -26.26 2.39
CA VAL A 564 28.48 -25.61 2.83
C VAL A 564 28.25 -24.43 1.90
N ASP A 565 27.03 -24.29 1.37
CA ASP A 565 26.67 -23.21 0.46
C ASP A 565 25.78 -22.16 1.16
N PHE A 566 25.04 -22.55 2.19
CA PHE A 566 24.13 -21.66 2.93
C PHE A 566 23.98 -22.09 4.38
N GLY A 567 23.74 -21.12 5.27
CA GLY A 567 23.32 -21.40 6.63
C GLY A 567 22.22 -20.45 7.12
N GLN A 568 21.35 -20.97 7.99
CA GLN A 568 20.40 -20.17 8.74
C GLN A 568 20.64 -20.36 10.25
N VAL A 569 20.64 -19.26 10.99
CA VAL A 569 20.91 -19.24 12.43
C VAL A 569 19.80 -18.53 13.19
N PHE A 570 19.35 -19.15 14.28
CA PHE A 570 18.48 -18.50 15.25
C PHE A 570 19.09 -18.58 16.64
N CYS A 571 18.99 -17.47 17.37
CA CYS A 571 19.75 -17.26 18.58
C CYS A 571 18.91 -16.59 19.65
N SER A 572 18.87 -17.18 20.84
CA SER A 572 18.27 -16.53 21.99
C SER A 572 18.90 -15.15 22.26
N PRO A 573 18.11 -14.16 22.70
CA PRO A 573 18.59 -12.82 23.06
C PRO A 573 19.55 -12.80 24.25
N ALA A 574 19.72 -13.93 24.96
CA ALA A 574 20.67 -14.05 26.07
C ALA A 574 22.14 -14.01 25.63
N TYR A 575 22.44 -14.23 24.34
CA TYR A 575 23.81 -14.28 23.83
C TYR A 575 24.26 -12.99 23.15
N ASP A 576 25.58 -12.82 23.07
CA ASP A 576 26.20 -11.89 22.14
C ASP A 576 26.16 -12.48 20.73
N TYR A 577 25.30 -11.91 19.87
CA TYR A 577 25.08 -12.40 18.51
C TYR A 577 26.36 -12.44 17.68
N GLU A 578 27.23 -11.44 17.82
CA GLU A 578 28.49 -11.40 17.06
C GLU A 578 29.40 -12.57 17.45
N ALA A 579 29.47 -12.89 18.75
CA ALA A 579 30.24 -14.03 19.25
C ALA A 579 29.68 -15.37 18.74
N VAL A 580 28.34 -15.52 18.70
CA VAL A 580 27.68 -16.72 18.16
C VAL A 580 28.00 -16.89 16.68
N LEU A 581 27.87 -15.83 15.87
CA LEU A 581 28.17 -15.84 14.45
C LEU A 581 29.66 -16.15 14.19
N GLU A 582 30.59 -15.60 14.98
CA GLU A 582 32.02 -15.92 14.92
C GLU A 582 32.27 -17.42 15.21
N GLY A 583 31.56 -17.98 16.20
CA GLY A 583 31.58 -19.39 16.52
C GLY A 583 31.17 -20.28 15.36
N ILE A 584 30.05 -19.94 14.70
CA ILE A 584 29.53 -20.65 13.51
C ILE A 584 30.53 -20.56 12.35
N ARG A 585 31.03 -19.35 12.08
CA ARG A 585 32.03 -19.08 11.02
C ARG A 585 33.31 -19.87 11.22
N SER A 586 33.71 -20.15 12.46
CA SER A 586 34.87 -21.01 12.75
C SER A 586 34.73 -22.45 12.25
N VAL A 587 33.50 -22.90 11.95
CA VAL A 587 33.17 -24.22 11.40
C VAL A 587 32.96 -24.17 9.89
N VAL A 588 32.14 -23.23 9.42
CA VAL A 588 31.66 -23.23 8.02
C VAL A 588 32.51 -22.37 7.06
N GLY A 589 33.35 -21.48 7.60
CA GLY A 589 34.17 -20.54 6.83
C GLY A 589 33.47 -19.21 6.54
N GLU A 590 34.24 -18.24 6.04
CA GLU A 590 33.78 -16.86 5.79
C GLU A 590 32.95 -16.71 4.51
N ASP A 591 33.10 -17.62 3.54
CA ASP A 591 32.48 -17.49 2.21
C ASP A 591 31.02 -17.99 2.14
N VAL A 592 30.49 -18.56 3.23
CA VAL A 592 29.12 -19.12 3.26
C VAL A 592 28.08 -18.01 3.43
N ASP A 593 27.01 -17.99 2.64
CA ASP A 593 25.88 -17.09 2.90
C ASP A 593 25.17 -17.50 4.20
N LEU A 594 25.10 -16.59 5.17
CA LEU A 594 24.51 -16.85 6.47
C LEU A 594 23.41 -15.82 6.74
N ILE A 595 22.19 -16.25 7.01
CA ILE A 595 21.10 -15.37 7.46
C ILE A 595 20.53 -15.84 8.79
N GLY A 596 19.81 -14.97 9.49
CA GLY A 596 19.23 -15.38 10.77
C GLY A 596 18.47 -14.29 11.50
N ALA A 597 18.03 -14.60 12.71
CA ALA A 597 17.37 -13.65 13.59
C ALA A 597 17.51 -14.05 15.07
N SER A 598 17.24 -13.09 15.95
CA SER A 598 16.95 -13.39 17.34
C SER A 598 15.61 -14.13 17.45
N SER A 599 15.51 -15.04 18.42
CA SER A 599 14.37 -15.97 18.59
C SER A 599 13.73 -15.89 19.98
N SER A 600 12.57 -16.52 20.14
CA SER A 600 11.94 -16.76 21.46
C SER A 600 11.93 -18.24 21.89
N GLY A 601 12.59 -19.08 21.10
CA GLY A 601 12.57 -20.54 21.22
C GLY A 601 13.27 -21.19 20.04
N GLU A 602 14.01 -22.26 20.31
CA GLU A 602 14.92 -22.91 19.38
C GLU A 602 14.66 -24.42 19.34
N PHE A 603 14.43 -25.00 18.17
CA PHE A 603 14.21 -26.44 18.07
C PHE A 603 14.71 -27.08 16.77
N THR A 604 14.85 -28.39 16.81
CA THR A 604 15.23 -29.28 15.70
C THR A 604 14.40 -30.55 15.81
N GLU A 605 14.53 -31.47 14.87
CA GLU A 605 13.91 -32.80 14.95
C GLU A 605 14.36 -33.63 16.15
N GLU A 606 15.46 -33.26 16.81
CA GLU A 606 16.03 -34.02 17.94
C GLU A 606 15.75 -33.41 19.32
N ALA A 607 15.53 -32.09 19.38
CA ALA A 607 15.42 -31.37 20.65
C ALA A 607 14.86 -29.96 20.48
N SER A 608 14.18 -29.48 21.53
CA SER A 608 13.82 -28.08 21.76
C SER A 608 14.62 -27.48 22.93
N SER A 609 14.83 -26.17 22.89
CA SER A 609 15.56 -25.40 23.89
C SER A 609 14.95 -24.01 24.02
N ASN A 610 14.90 -23.49 25.24
CA ASN A 610 14.67 -22.08 25.50
C ASN A 610 15.99 -21.48 25.96
N GLY A 611 16.59 -20.58 25.19
CA GLY A 611 17.90 -20.00 25.52
C GLY A 611 19.08 -20.67 24.80
N GLY A 612 18.85 -21.25 23.62
CA GLY A 612 19.83 -21.92 22.79
C GLY A 612 20.19 -21.17 21.51
N VAL A 613 20.90 -21.88 20.63
CA VAL A 613 21.18 -21.49 19.25
C VAL A 613 20.89 -22.68 18.35
N THR A 614 20.10 -22.47 17.29
CA THR A 614 19.95 -23.42 16.20
C THR A 614 20.73 -22.98 14.97
N VAL A 615 21.25 -23.95 14.23
CA VAL A 615 21.95 -23.75 12.97
C VAL A 615 21.46 -24.81 11.98
N ALA A 616 20.95 -24.35 10.85
CA ALA A 616 20.75 -25.14 9.65
C ALA A 616 21.89 -24.88 8.67
N LEU A 617 22.47 -25.92 8.08
CA LEU A 617 23.47 -25.83 7.02
C LEU A 617 22.99 -26.59 5.79
N VAL A 618 23.20 -26.01 4.61
CA VAL A 618 22.80 -26.59 3.33
C VAL A 618 23.99 -26.65 2.39
N ALA A 619 24.16 -27.78 1.71
CA ALA A 619 25.10 -27.96 0.62
C ALA A 619 24.35 -28.46 -0.62
N SER A 620 24.49 -27.83 -1.78
CA SER A 620 23.68 -28.16 -2.95
C SER A 620 24.33 -27.77 -4.29
N ASP A 621 24.15 -28.63 -5.31
CA ASP A 621 24.31 -28.25 -6.73
C ASP A 621 22.97 -28.01 -7.44
N THR A 622 21.85 -28.28 -6.77
CA THR A 622 20.48 -28.13 -7.29
C THR A 622 19.81 -26.85 -6.79
N ILE A 623 20.41 -26.13 -5.82
CA ILE A 623 19.97 -24.83 -5.30
C ILE A 623 21.17 -23.87 -5.21
N ARG A 624 20.95 -22.60 -5.58
CA ARG A 624 21.87 -21.48 -5.35
C ARG A 624 21.25 -20.49 -4.39
N PHE A 625 22.06 -19.97 -3.48
CA PHE A 625 21.63 -19.08 -2.40
C PHE A 625 22.24 -17.70 -2.59
N PHE A 626 21.49 -16.67 -2.22
CA PHE A 626 21.91 -15.28 -2.24
C PHE A 626 21.27 -14.58 -1.04
N SER A 627 22.01 -13.73 -0.34
CA SER A 627 21.49 -13.01 0.82
C SER A 627 21.67 -11.49 0.67
N GLY A 628 20.74 -10.74 1.24
CA GLY A 628 20.79 -9.28 1.28
C GLY A 628 20.07 -8.74 2.51
N VAL A 629 20.49 -7.55 2.95
CA VAL A 629 19.94 -6.87 4.12
C VAL A 629 19.62 -5.42 3.77
N GLY A 630 18.51 -4.92 4.29
CA GLY A 630 18.11 -3.53 4.22
C GLY A 630 17.77 -3.00 5.60
N THR A 631 18.08 -1.72 5.83
CA THR A 631 17.96 -1.07 7.14
C THR A 631 16.97 0.09 7.10
N ASP A 632 16.68 0.72 8.25
CA ASP A 632 15.71 1.81 8.37
C ASP A 632 14.28 1.36 7.99
N LEU A 633 13.91 0.16 8.45
CA LEU A 633 12.64 -0.49 8.12
C LEU A 633 11.44 0.36 8.58
N SER A 634 11.53 0.97 9.76
CA SER A 634 10.55 1.89 10.33
C SER A 634 10.46 3.22 9.58
N GLY A 635 11.56 3.68 8.98
CA GLY A 635 11.63 4.89 8.15
C GLY A 635 11.01 4.70 6.76
N GLY A 636 11.02 3.49 6.22
CA GLY A 636 10.35 3.17 4.96
C GLY A 636 10.50 1.72 4.51
N VAL A 637 9.46 0.91 4.73
CA VAL A 637 9.41 -0.52 4.39
C VAL A 637 9.86 -0.83 2.96
N ALA A 638 9.32 -0.11 1.97
CA ALA A 638 9.66 -0.35 0.57
C ALA A 638 11.13 -0.04 0.25
N ALA A 639 11.73 0.95 0.92
CA ALA A 639 13.13 1.31 0.72
C ALA A 639 14.06 0.25 1.31
N ALA A 640 13.80 -0.19 2.55
CA ALA A 640 14.56 -1.25 3.21
C ALA A 640 14.45 -2.58 2.43
N VAL A 641 13.24 -2.97 1.99
CA VAL A 641 13.05 -4.18 1.17
C VAL A 641 13.78 -4.07 -0.17
N ASN A 642 13.75 -2.91 -0.84
CA ASN A 642 14.51 -2.72 -2.07
C ASN A 642 16.01 -2.81 -1.84
N GLU A 643 16.53 -2.21 -0.77
CA GLU A 643 17.95 -2.30 -0.39
C GLU A 643 18.38 -3.78 -0.20
N ALA A 644 17.57 -4.57 0.50
CA ALA A 644 17.82 -6.00 0.69
C ALA A 644 17.84 -6.79 -0.64
N ILE A 645 17.01 -6.40 -1.63
CA ILE A 645 16.83 -7.15 -2.87
C ILE A 645 17.73 -6.66 -4.01
N ASP A 646 18.19 -5.41 -4.01
CA ASP A 646 18.90 -4.81 -5.14
C ASP A 646 20.24 -5.51 -5.48
N SER A 647 20.83 -6.22 -4.52
CA SER A 647 22.02 -7.04 -4.72
C SER A 647 21.74 -8.48 -5.19
N LEU A 648 20.48 -8.92 -5.14
CA LEU A 648 20.07 -10.27 -5.47
C LEU A 648 19.84 -10.44 -6.99
N PRO A 649 20.19 -11.60 -7.57
CA PRO A 649 20.00 -11.84 -8.99
C PRO A 649 18.52 -11.94 -9.35
N ALA A 650 18.10 -11.27 -10.43
CA ALA A 650 16.74 -11.38 -10.95
C ALA A 650 16.43 -12.79 -11.49
N SER A 651 17.44 -13.47 -12.05
CA SER A 651 17.33 -14.84 -12.57
C SER A 651 18.69 -15.53 -12.50
N VAL A 652 18.70 -16.84 -12.31
CA VAL A 652 19.92 -17.65 -12.26
C VAL A 652 19.85 -18.71 -13.36
N GLU A 653 20.84 -18.71 -14.26
CA GLU A 653 20.87 -19.65 -15.39
C GLU A 653 20.93 -21.10 -14.91
N GLY A 654 20.01 -21.94 -15.41
CA GLY A 654 19.90 -23.34 -15.01
C GLY A 654 19.06 -23.62 -13.75
N TYR A 655 18.50 -22.58 -13.12
CA TYR A 655 17.67 -22.69 -11.91
C TYR A 655 16.34 -21.94 -12.13
N PRO A 656 15.31 -22.61 -12.70
CA PRO A 656 14.08 -21.97 -13.15
C PRO A 656 13.10 -21.60 -12.02
N HIS A 657 13.27 -22.13 -10.81
CA HIS A 657 12.38 -21.87 -9.68
C HIS A 657 13.04 -20.93 -8.69
N ARG A 658 12.24 -20.05 -8.05
CA ARG A 658 12.70 -19.06 -7.08
C ARG A 658 11.78 -19.05 -5.86
N SER A 659 12.39 -19.02 -4.69
CA SER A 659 11.72 -18.86 -3.40
C SER A 659 12.55 -17.92 -2.52
N ALA A 660 11.95 -17.30 -1.53
CA ALA A 660 12.70 -16.43 -0.62
C ALA A 660 12.34 -16.67 0.84
N ILE A 661 13.38 -16.63 1.68
CA ILE A 661 13.27 -16.56 3.13
C ILE A 661 13.38 -15.08 3.53
N VAL A 662 12.42 -14.57 4.29
CA VAL A 662 12.33 -13.17 4.71
C VAL A 662 12.29 -13.10 6.22
N LEU A 663 13.31 -12.48 6.82
CA LEU A 663 13.39 -12.23 8.25
C LEU A 663 13.39 -10.73 8.48
N HIS A 664 12.70 -10.25 9.50
CA HIS A 664 12.62 -8.81 9.77
C HIS A 664 12.52 -8.52 11.27
N ASP A 665 12.80 -7.27 11.66
CA ASP A 665 12.56 -6.79 13.02
C ASP A 665 11.07 -6.92 13.38
N GLY A 666 10.79 -7.74 14.40
CA GLY A 666 9.44 -8.02 14.86
C GLY A 666 8.75 -6.87 15.58
N LEU A 667 9.52 -5.91 16.11
CA LEU A 667 8.98 -4.75 16.83
C LEU A 667 8.75 -3.54 15.92
N ALA A 668 9.14 -3.62 14.65
CA ALA A 668 8.85 -2.58 13.67
C ALA A 668 7.35 -2.48 13.31
N GLY A 669 6.56 -3.55 13.57
CA GLY A 669 5.11 -3.55 13.40
C GLY A 669 4.62 -3.49 11.93
N VAL A 670 5.47 -3.95 11.00
CA VAL A 670 5.28 -3.80 9.55
C VAL A 670 5.25 -5.14 8.78
N GLY A 671 5.02 -6.27 9.44
CA GLY A 671 5.09 -7.60 8.83
C GLY A 671 4.26 -7.77 7.55
N ASP A 672 2.98 -7.35 7.55
CA ASP A 672 2.15 -7.38 6.32
C ASP A 672 2.74 -6.51 5.20
N GLN A 673 3.30 -5.35 5.53
CA GLN A 673 3.90 -4.45 4.53
C GLN A 673 5.20 -5.04 3.96
N VAL A 674 6.00 -5.71 4.79
CA VAL A 674 7.22 -6.42 4.37
C VAL A 674 6.86 -7.54 3.40
N ALA A 675 5.85 -8.35 3.71
CA ALA A 675 5.37 -9.43 2.82
C ALA A 675 4.98 -8.88 1.44
N VAL A 676 4.12 -7.86 1.42
CA VAL A 676 3.60 -7.26 0.18
C VAL A 676 4.70 -6.54 -0.60
N ALA A 677 5.57 -5.77 0.07
CA ALA A 677 6.67 -5.07 -0.59
C ALA A 677 7.67 -6.06 -1.22
N THR A 678 7.97 -7.15 -0.53
CA THR A 678 8.91 -8.19 -1.00
C THR A 678 8.36 -8.89 -2.23
N GLN A 679 7.09 -9.33 -2.21
CA GLN A 679 6.47 -10.00 -3.35
C GLN A 679 6.33 -9.07 -4.57
N ARG A 680 5.98 -7.80 -4.35
CA ARG A 680 5.96 -6.81 -5.44
C ARG A 680 7.32 -6.64 -6.11
N ARG A 681 8.41 -6.79 -5.36
CA ARG A 681 9.78 -6.60 -5.85
C ARG A 681 10.38 -7.85 -6.49
N LEU A 682 10.10 -9.05 -5.95
CA LEU A 682 10.60 -10.33 -6.46
C LEU A 682 9.72 -10.95 -7.57
N GLY A 683 8.43 -10.60 -7.57
CA GLY A 683 7.41 -11.11 -8.48
C GLY A 683 6.42 -12.06 -7.78
N HIS A 684 5.18 -12.11 -8.29
CA HIS A 684 4.11 -12.99 -7.77
C HIS A 684 4.38 -14.49 -8.00
N ASP A 685 5.45 -14.85 -8.72
CA ASP A 685 5.90 -16.21 -8.97
C ASP A 685 6.82 -16.77 -7.88
N VAL A 686 7.26 -15.93 -6.94
CA VAL A 686 8.19 -16.30 -5.86
C VAL A 686 7.41 -16.56 -4.57
N SER A 687 7.54 -17.78 -4.03
CA SER A 687 7.00 -18.09 -2.70
C SER A 687 7.86 -17.45 -1.62
N LEU A 688 7.21 -16.85 -0.61
CA LEU A 688 7.88 -16.24 0.52
C LEU A 688 7.62 -17.05 1.78
N VAL A 689 8.66 -17.28 2.58
CA VAL A 689 8.55 -17.83 3.93
C VAL A 689 9.40 -17.02 4.90
N GLY A 690 9.18 -17.18 6.20
CA GLY A 690 10.07 -16.63 7.22
C GLY A 690 9.29 -16.15 8.44
N GLY A 691 9.72 -15.05 9.03
CA GLY A 691 9.03 -14.49 10.18
C GLY A 691 9.70 -13.26 10.78
N SER A 692 9.10 -12.75 11.85
CA SER A 692 9.68 -11.70 12.68
C SER A 692 10.63 -12.26 13.72
N ALA A 693 11.76 -11.58 13.88
CA ALA A 693 12.67 -11.80 14.99
C ALA A 693 11.93 -11.63 16.33
N GLY A 694 12.32 -12.44 17.32
CA GLY A 694 11.77 -12.42 18.67
C GLY A 694 12.84 -12.11 19.72
N ASP A 695 12.41 -11.91 20.97
CA ASP A 695 13.29 -11.64 22.10
C ASP A 695 12.75 -12.22 23.43
N ASP A 696 12.35 -13.50 23.44
CA ASP A 696 11.84 -14.23 24.61
C ASP A 696 10.64 -13.54 25.31
N LEU A 697 9.77 -12.90 24.51
CA LEU A 697 8.62 -12.10 24.95
C LEU A 697 8.99 -10.86 25.79
N ALA A 698 10.25 -10.40 25.75
CA ALA A 698 10.69 -9.20 26.45
C ALA A 698 10.17 -7.90 25.81
N MET A 699 9.97 -7.90 24.49
CA MET A 699 9.48 -6.77 23.70
C MET A 699 10.38 -5.53 23.85
N GLU A 700 11.70 -5.72 23.94
CA GLU A 700 12.69 -4.66 24.10
C GLU A 700 13.46 -4.39 22.79
N ALA A 701 13.98 -5.42 22.13
CA ALA A 701 14.75 -5.28 20.88
C ALA A 701 14.89 -6.62 20.14
N THR A 702 14.55 -6.63 18.85
CA THR A 702 14.74 -7.80 17.99
C THR A 702 15.75 -7.51 16.89
N HIS A 703 16.48 -8.54 16.44
CA HIS A 703 17.59 -8.37 15.52
C HIS A 703 17.53 -9.42 14.40
N VAL A 704 17.93 -9.01 13.20
CA VAL A 704 18.15 -9.90 12.06
C VAL A 704 19.63 -9.94 11.70
N PHE A 705 20.06 -11.06 11.14
CA PHE A 705 21.45 -11.35 10.82
C PHE A 705 21.61 -11.58 9.32
N CYS A 706 22.62 -10.96 8.73
CA CYS A 706 23.04 -11.23 7.35
C CYS A 706 24.57 -11.18 7.30
N ASN A 707 25.17 -12.36 7.17
CA ASN A 707 26.60 -12.61 7.24
C ASN A 707 27.21 -12.12 8.57
N GLU A 708 28.04 -11.08 8.53
CA GLU A 708 28.62 -10.47 9.74
C GLU A 708 27.75 -9.34 10.32
N THR A 709 26.67 -8.96 9.62
CA THR A 709 25.82 -7.84 10.01
C THR A 709 24.75 -8.32 10.98
N VAL A 710 24.69 -7.68 12.15
CA VAL A 710 23.58 -7.79 13.12
C VAL A 710 22.88 -6.44 13.15
N ALA A 711 21.59 -6.41 12.82
CA ALA A 711 20.83 -5.17 12.71
C ALA A 711 19.44 -5.28 13.35
N GLY A 712 19.08 -4.29 14.16
CA GLY A 712 17.68 -3.96 14.44
C GLY A 712 17.14 -2.98 13.40
N ASP A 713 15.83 -2.77 13.38
CA ASP A 713 15.12 -1.95 12.40
C ASP A 713 15.48 -2.29 10.94
N ALA A 714 15.49 -3.59 10.63
CA ALA A 714 16.03 -4.13 9.40
C ALA A 714 15.23 -5.34 8.87
N VAL A 715 15.45 -5.66 7.60
CA VAL A 715 14.91 -6.84 6.89
C VAL A 715 16.04 -7.56 6.16
N VAL A 716 16.02 -8.88 6.22
CA VAL A 716 16.94 -9.79 5.52
C VAL A 716 16.14 -10.64 4.55
N VAL A 717 16.65 -10.75 3.32
CA VAL A 717 16.08 -11.59 2.27
C VAL A 717 17.12 -12.59 1.80
N GLY A 718 16.84 -13.88 1.98
CA GLY A 718 17.57 -14.99 1.39
C GLY A 718 16.84 -15.52 0.16
N LEU A 719 17.39 -15.32 -1.04
CA LEU A 719 16.83 -15.84 -2.29
C LEU A 719 17.42 -17.23 -2.59
N LEU A 720 16.54 -18.19 -2.85
CA LEU A 720 16.86 -19.54 -3.28
C LEU A 720 16.46 -19.68 -4.75
N ALA A 721 17.43 -19.96 -5.62
CA ALA A 721 17.18 -20.35 -7.01
C ALA A 721 17.40 -21.85 -7.17
N SER A 722 16.36 -22.62 -7.50
CA SER A 722 16.39 -24.07 -7.48
C SER A 722 16.03 -24.72 -8.83
N LYS A 723 16.54 -25.94 -9.06
CA LYS A 723 16.21 -26.79 -10.21
C LYS A 723 14.82 -27.43 -10.09
N THR A 724 14.44 -27.76 -8.86
CA THR A 724 13.13 -28.31 -8.46
C THR A 724 12.48 -27.30 -7.52
N PRO A 725 11.17 -27.00 -7.64
CA PRO A 725 10.52 -26.03 -6.75
C PRO A 725 10.59 -26.49 -5.29
N THR A 726 10.78 -25.53 -4.38
CA THR A 726 10.64 -25.78 -2.94
C THR A 726 9.17 -25.82 -2.57
N THR A 727 8.85 -26.50 -1.47
CA THR A 727 7.49 -26.59 -0.96
C THR A 727 7.31 -25.71 0.26
N VAL A 728 6.14 -25.10 0.39
CA VAL A 728 5.75 -24.30 1.55
C VAL A 728 4.35 -24.72 2.00
N SER A 729 4.05 -24.61 3.28
CA SER A 729 2.71 -24.85 3.84
C SER A 729 2.53 -24.05 5.12
N VAL A 730 1.26 -23.87 5.53
CA VAL A 730 0.89 -23.05 6.68
C VAL A 730 -0.41 -23.54 7.34
N ASP A 731 -0.42 -23.73 8.67
CA ASP A 731 -1.62 -24.05 9.46
C ASP A 731 -1.54 -23.38 10.85
N HIS A 732 -2.69 -22.99 11.40
CA HIS A 732 -2.82 -22.32 12.68
C HIS A 732 -3.70 -23.07 13.69
N GLY A 733 -4.50 -24.06 13.27
CA GLY A 733 -5.33 -24.88 14.16
C GLY A 733 -6.45 -24.15 14.90
N HIS A 734 -6.90 -22.99 14.42
CA HIS A 734 -7.93 -22.18 15.08
C HIS A 734 -9.27 -22.36 14.39
N THR A 735 -10.37 -22.21 15.15
CA THR A 735 -11.72 -22.23 14.58
C THR A 735 -12.54 -21.02 15.03
N PRO A 736 -13.39 -20.45 14.15
CA PRO A 736 -14.20 -19.29 14.50
C PRO A 736 -15.29 -19.65 15.51
N ILE A 737 -15.41 -18.83 16.56
CA ILE A 737 -16.44 -18.97 17.61
C ILE A 737 -17.46 -17.82 17.60
N SER A 738 -17.31 -16.85 16.70
CA SER A 738 -18.19 -15.69 16.56
C SER A 738 -18.63 -15.42 15.12
N GLU A 739 -19.72 -14.67 15.00
CA GLU A 739 -20.02 -13.90 13.79
C GLU A 739 -18.95 -12.83 13.55
N PRO A 740 -18.81 -12.29 12.33
CA PRO A 740 -17.82 -11.24 12.04
C PRO A 740 -18.12 -9.95 12.82
N LEU A 741 -17.11 -9.45 13.52
CA LEU A 741 -17.06 -8.15 14.16
C LEU A 741 -16.33 -7.16 13.25
N THR A 742 -16.88 -5.98 13.04
CA THR A 742 -16.29 -4.97 12.15
C THR A 742 -15.39 -4.03 12.95
N VAL A 743 -14.14 -3.84 12.52
CA VAL A 743 -13.30 -2.74 13.02
C VAL A 743 -13.93 -1.41 12.61
N THR A 744 -14.49 -0.68 13.57
CA THR A 744 -15.13 0.62 13.31
C THR A 744 -14.20 1.80 13.58
N GLN A 745 -13.16 1.57 14.38
CA GLN A 745 -12.12 2.57 14.63
C GLN A 745 -10.80 1.89 15.03
N SER A 746 -9.72 2.26 14.35
CA SER A 746 -8.35 1.80 14.60
C SER A 746 -7.35 2.95 14.49
N ASP A 747 -6.19 2.78 15.12
CA ASP A 747 -5.01 3.64 15.00
C ASP A 747 -3.77 2.75 14.92
N GLY A 748 -3.32 2.45 13.69
CA GLY A 748 -2.26 1.46 13.45
C GLY A 748 -2.66 0.07 13.94
N GLY A 749 -1.82 -0.56 14.77
CA GLY A 749 -2.10 -1.86 15.41
C GLY A 749 -3.15 -1.78 16.53
N ARG A 750 -3.58 -0.57 16.92
CA ARG A 750 -4.50 -0.37 18.04
C ARG A 750 -5.94 -0.32 17.56
N VAL A 751 -6.70 -1.39 17.78
CA VAL A 751 -8.14 -1.45 17.50
C VAL A 751 -8.90 -0.87 18.69
N LEU A 752 -9.53 0.27 18.47
CA LEU A 752 -10.25 1.02 19.50
C LEU A 752 -11.70 0.56 19.61
N GLU A 753 -12.35 0.31 18.47
CA GLU A 753 -13.76 -0.10 18.43
C GLU A 753 -14.04 -1.26 17.48
N LEU A 754 -14.88 -2.19 17.95
CA LEU A 754 -15.48 -3.28 17.19
C LEU A 754 -17.01 -3.13 17.23
N ASP A 755 -17.64 -3.06 16.06
CA ASP A 755 -19.08 -2.81 15.89
C ASP A 755 -19.61 -1.61 16.71
N GLY A 756 -18.79 -0.55 16.84
CA GLY A 756 -19.12 0.66 17.58
C GLY A 756 -19.10 0.51 19.11
N LYS A 757 -18.47 -0.55 19.63
CA LYS A 757 -18.18 -0.76 21.06
C LYS A 757 -16.68 -0.77 21.30
N PRO A 758 -16.21 -0.46 22.52
CA PRO A 758 -14.81 -0.68 22.90
C PRO A 758 -14.36 -2.12 22.55
N ALA A 759 -13.25 -2.26 21.84
CA ALA A 759 -12.80 -3.54 21.28
C ALA A 759 -12.67 -4.66 22.34
N PHE A 760 -12.14 -4.34 23.53
CA PHE A 760 -12.04 -5.30 24.63
C PHE A 760 -13.42 -5.77 25.12
N GLU A 761 -14.41 -4.88 25.17
CA GLU A 761 -15.78 -5.24 25.57
C GLU A 761 -16.45 -6.13 24.53
N ALA A 762 -16.27 -5.83 23.24
CA ALA A 762 -16.82 -6.66 22.15
C ALA A 762 -16.22 -8.07 22.15
N TRP A 763 -14.90 -8.20 22.38
CA TRP A 763 -14.24 -9.49 22.55
C TRP A 763 -14.76 -10.24 23.78
N ARG A 764 -14.87 -9.57 24.94
CA ARG A 764 -15.40 -10.16 26.18
C ARG A 764 -16.82 -10.71 26.00
N GLU A 765 -17.69 -9.99 25.29
CA GLU A 765 -19.07 -10.42 25.04
C GLU A 765 -19.17 -11.75 24.27
N VAL A 766 -18.14 -12.12 23.52
CA VAL A 766 -18.04 -13.42 22.83
C VAL A 766 -17.41 -14.47 23.75
N VAL A 767 -16.28 -14.15 24.39
CA VAL A 767 -15.47 -15.12 25.13
C VAL A 767 -16.10 -15.54 26.46
N GLU A 768 -16.72 -14.60 27.19
CA GLU A 768 -17.29 -14.88 28.52
C GLU A 768 -18.42 -15.93 28.48
N PRO A 769 -19.42 -15.86 27.57
CA PRO A 769 -20.41 -16.92 27.41
C PRO A 769 -19.79 -18.25 26.95
N TYR A 770 -18.84 -18.20 26.02
CA TYR A 770 -18.19 -19.39 25.45
C TYR A 770 -17.46 -20.21 26.52
N LEU A 771 -16.73 -19.53 27.41
CA LEU A 771 -16.06 -20.14 28.56
C LEU A 771 -17.07 -20.71 29.58
N THR A 772 -18.12 -19.94 29.88
CA THR A 772 -19.15 -20.32 30.84
C THR A 772 -19.86 -21.62 30.43
N GLU A 773 -20.20 -21.75 29.14
CA GLU A 773 -20.83 -22.97 28.58
C GLU A 773 -19.93 -24.21 28.69
N ARG A 774 -18.60 -24.02 28.67
CA ARG A 774 -17.59 -25.07 28.85
C ARG A 774 -17.19 -25.30 30.30
N GLY A 775 -17.84 -24.62 31.24
CA GLY A 775 -17.64 -24.80 32.68
C GLY A 775 -16.41 -24.07 33.25
N ARG A 776 -15.80 -23.15 32.49
CA ARG A 776 -14.72 -22.27 32.96
C ARG A 776 -15.30 -20.89 33.24
N ASN A 777 -15.25 -20.47 34.50
CA ASN A 777 -15.79 -19.18 34.92
C ASN A 777 -14.65 -18.23 35.25
N VAL A 778 -14.50 -17.17 34.45
CA VAL A 778 -13.48 -16.13 34.60
C VAL A 778 -14.15 -14.85 35.08
N ASP A 779 -13.58 -14.19 36.10
CA ASP A 779 -14.07 -12.90 36.57
C ASP A 779 -13.40 -11.78 35.77
N PHE A 780 -13.96 -11.46 34.60
CA PHE A 780 -13.42 -10.45 33.69
C PHE A 780 -13.34 -9.05 34.31
N ASP A 781 -14.16 -8.75 35.32
CA ASP A 781 -14.14 -7.46 36.04
C ASP A 781 -12.98 -7.37 37.06
N ALA A 782 -12.35 -8.51 37.39
CA ALA A 782 -11.20 -8.60 38.28
C ALA A 782 -9.86 -8.74 37.54
N LEU A 783 -9.86 -8.80 36.20
CA LEU A 783 -8.63 -8.91 35.40
C LEU A 783 -7.79 -7.64 35.55
N GLU A 784 -6.55 -7.82 36.00
CA GLU A 784 -5.55 -6.75 36.09
C GLU A 784 -4.82 -6.60 34.75
N ASN A 785 -4.49 -5.36 34.38
CA ASN A 785 -3.60 -5.08 33.25
C ASN A 785 -2.23 -5.75 33.50
N ASP A 786 -1.54 -6.14 32.43
CA ASP A 786 -0.24 -6.82 32.46
C ASP A 786 -0.22 -8.15 33.24
N SER A 787 -1.40 -8.71 33.56
CA SER A 787 -1.51 -9.99 34.26
C SER A 787 -1.28 -11.19 33.33
N ARG A 788 -0.70 -12.25 33.88
CA ARG A 788 -0.53 -13.52 33.15
C ARG A 788 -1.87 -14.11 32.70
N GLU A 789 -2.90 -13.99 33.55
CA GLU A 789 -4.26 -14.47 33.22
C GLU A 789 -4.85 -13.75 31.99
N LEU A 790 -4.60 -12.44 31.85
CA LEU A 790 -5.03 -11.69 30.66
C LEU A 790 -4.23 -12.09 29.41
N LEU A 791 -2.91 -12.30 29.55
CA LEU A 791 -2.07 -12.81 28.46
C LEU A 791 -2.57 -14.17 27.96
N ASP A 792 -2.81 -15.11 28.88
CA ASP A 792 -3.27 -16.46 28.54
C ASP A 792 -4.63 -16.40 27.81
N LEU A 793 -5.56 -15.54 28.27
CA LEU A 793 -6.85 -15.34 27.63
C LEU A 793 -6.76 -14.74 26.22
N LEU A 794 -5.96 -13.67 26.04
CA LEU A 794 -5.81 -13.00 24.74
C LEU A 794 -5.06 -13.86 23.73
N THR A 795 -4.28 -14.84 24.20
CA THR A 795 -3.57 -15.82 23.34
C THR A 795 -4.42 -17.06 23.07
N GLU A 796 -5.31 -17.46 23.99
CA GLU A 796 -6.25 -18.56 23.76
C GLU A 796 -7.42 -18.15 22.83
N PHE A 797 -7.80 -16.87 22.85
CA PHE A 797 -8.91 -16.31 22.08
C PHE A 797 -8.46 -15.15 21.20
N GLU A 798 -7.91 -15.50 20.04
CA GLU A 798 -7.39 -14.55 19.07
C GLU A 798 -8.43 -14.12 18.03
N PHE A 799 -8.01 -13.44 16.97
CA PHE A 799 -8.88 -13.06 15.86
C PHE A 799 -8.44 -13.67 14.53
N GLY A 800 -9.41 -14.06 13.72
CA GLY A 800 -9.23 -14.50 12.34
C GLY A 800 -9.71 -13.42 11.37
N ILE A 801 -8.90 -13.14 10.35
CA ILE A 801 -9.24 -12.34 9.18
C ILE A 801 -9.45 -13.29 8.01
N GLU A 802 -10.61 -13.22 7.37
CA GLU A 802 -10.94 -14.05 6.19
C GLU A 802 -10.25 -13.48 4.95
N GLU A 803 -9.33 -14.22 4.33
CA GLU A 803 -8.60 -13.80 3.12
C GLU A 803 -8.88 -14.70 1.89
N GLY A 804 -9.67 -15.76 2.06
CA GLY A 804 -9.93 -16.77 1.02
C GLY A 804 -8.85 -17.86 0.98
N ARG A 805 -8.88 -18.75 -0.03
CA ARG A 805 -7.92 -19.86 -0.15
C ARG A 805 -6.47 -19.35 -0.21
N GLY A 806 -5.61 -19.88 0.65
CA GLY A 806 -4.16 -19.62 0.68
C GLY A 806 -3.61 -19.10 2.02
N ALA A 807 -4.41 -18.42 2.84
CA ALA A 807 -3.92 -17.96 4.16
C ALA A 807 -3.62 -19.13 5.13
N SER A 808 -4.40 -20.21 4.99
CA SER A 808 -4.37 -21.48 5.71
C SER A 808 -5.41 -22.39 5.04
N ASP A 809 -5.49 -23.65 5.45
CA ASP A 809 -6.44 -24.63 4.89
C ASP A 809 -7.92 -24.20 5.05
N ASP A 810 -8.24 -23.38 6.06
CA ASP A 810 -9.59 -22.87 6.34
C ASP A 810 -9.81 -21.40 5.87
N GLY A 811 -8.80 -20.77 5.26
CA GLY A 811 -8.88 -19.44 4.66
C GLY A 811 -8.79 -18.27 5.63
N TYR A 812 -8.31 -18.50 6.85
CA TYR A 812 -8.14 -17.48 7.89
C TYR A 812 -6.68 -17.13 8.16
N LYS A 813 -6.44 -15.83 8.36
CA LYS A 813 -5.19 -15.31 8.89
C LYS A 813 -5.38 -14.91 10.34
N ILE A 814 -4.55 -15.46 11.22
CA ILE A 814 -4.68 -15.23 12.66
C ILE A 814 -3.94 -13.96 13.09
N ARG A 815 -4.53 -13.25 14.05
CA ARG A 815 -4.08 -11.98 14.60
C ARG A 815 -4.19 -12.03 16.12
N TRP A 816 -3.02 -11.92 16.75
CA TRP A 816 -2.90 -11.93 18.20
C TRP A 816 -3.17 -10.52 18.77
N PRO A 817 -4.18 -10.35 19.65
CA PRO A 817 -4.55 -9.05 20.22
C PRO A 817 -3.77 -8.68 21.51
N GLY A 818 -2.72 -9.43 21.84
CA GLY A 818 -2.03 -9.37 23.14
C GLY A 818 -0.81 -8.45 23.20
N LEU A 819 -0.56 -7.59 22.20
CA LEU A 819 0.62 -6.70 22.22
C LEU A 819 0.59 -5.74 23.43
N ALA A 820 -0.59 -5.27 23.80
CA ALA A 820 -0.83 -4.55 25.04
C ALA A 820 -1.85 -5.28 25.92
N LEU A 821 -1.43 -5.65 27.12
CA LEU A 821 -2.25 -6.40 28.08
C LEU A 821 -3.11 -5.44 28.90
N THR A 822 -4.20 -4.97 28.30
CA THR A 822 -5.08 -3.99 28.94
C THR A 822 -6.57 -4.27 28.79
N THR A 823 -7.32 -3.94 29.83
CA THR A 823 -8.79 -3.97 29.84
C THR A 823 -9.40 -2.59 29.54
N ALA A 824 -8.58 -1.59 29.17
CA ALA A 824 -8.97 -0.19 29.00
C ALA A 824 -9.76 0.12 27.71
N GLY A 825 -10.41 -0.89 27.11
CA GLY A 825 -11.36 -0.73 26.01
C GLY A 825 -10.79 -0.85 24.59
N HIS A 826 -9.47 -0.99 24.41
CA HIS A 826 -8.86 -1.26 23.10
C HIS A 826 -8.14 -2.61 23.13
N LEU A 827 -7.86 -3.16 21.95
CA LEU A 827 -7.00 -4.31 21.74
C LEU A 827 -5.83 -3.88 20.85
N GLU A 828 -4.64 -4.43 21.08
CA GLU A 828 -3.44 -4.02 20.36
C GLU A 828 -2.78 -5.21 19.69
N PHE A 829 -2.57 -5.08 18.38
CA PHE A 829 -2.06 -6.12 17.50
C PHE A 829 -0.64 -5.76 17.04
N PRO A 830 0.23 -6.76 16.79
CA PRO A 830 1.58 -6.52 16.28
C PRO A 830 1.63 -5.76 14.95
N VAL A 831 0.58 -5.87 14.13
CA VAL A 831 0.49 -5.24 12.82
C VAL A 831 -0.84 -4.51 12.68
N GLY A 832 -0.87 -3.45 11.87
CA GLY A 832 -2.06 -2.63 11.66
C GLY A 832 -3.29 -3.40 11.19
N VAL A 833 -4.43 -3.16 11.83
CA VAL A 833 -5.73 -3.72 11.45
C VAL A 833 -6.66 -2.57 11.03
N PRO A 834 -6.83 -2.31 9.72
CA PRO A 834 -7.49 -1.10 9.24
C PRO A 834 -9.01 -1.11 9.47
N ASP A 835 -9.60 0.08 9.51
CA ASP A 835 -11.05 0.27 9.57
C ASP A 835 -11.77 -0.49 8.46
N GLY A 836 -12.89 -1.11 8.81
CA GLY A 836 -13.70 -1.94 7.92
C GLY A 836 -13.29 -3.42 7.88
N THR A 837 -12.13 -3.79 8.43
CA THR A 837 -11.70 -5.19 8.53
C THR A 837 -12.72 -6.00 9.33
N LYS A 838 -13.01 -7.22 8.88
CA LYS A 838 -13.87 -8.17 9.56
C LYS A 838 -13.03 -9.14 10.37
N LEU A 839 -13.21 -9.11 11.69
CA LEU A 839 -12.54 -10.00 12.62
C LEU A 839 -13.54 -11.02 13.17
N ARG A 840 -13.16 -12.29 13.24
CA ARG A 840 -13.90 -13.30 14.01
C ARG A 840 -13.08 -13.67 15.23
N VAL A 841 -13.69 -13.77 16.40
CA VAL A 841 -12.99 -14.35 17.55
C VAL A 841 -12.80 -15.83 17.26
N MET A 842 -11.57 -16.29 17.44
CA MET A 842 -11.14 -17.65 17.18
C MET A 842 -10.79 -18.34 18.49
N HIS A 843 -10.76 -19.66 18.48
CA HIS A 843 -10.29 -20.45 19.61
C HIS A 843 -9.52 -21.67 19.10
N SER A 844 -8.38 -21.97 19.73
CA SER A 844 -7.61 -23.18 19.46
C SER A 844 -7.11 -23.81 20.77
N PRO A 845 -7.66 -24.97 21.18
CA PRO A 845 -7.15 -25.71 22.31
C PRO A 845 -5.83 -26.44 21.96
N LYS A 846 -5.05 -26.81 22.98
CA LYS A 846 -3.74 -27.49 22.81
C LYS A 846 -3.73 -28.66 21.80
N PRO A 847 -4.71 -29.59 21.78
CA PRO A 847 -4.72 -30.69 20.81
C PRO A 847 -4.79 -30.20 19.36
N ASP A 848 -5.51 -29.11 19.10
CA ASP A 848 -5.68 -28.56 17.75
C ASP A 848 -4.41 -27.81 17.32
N GLN A 849 -3.68 -27.19 18.27
CA GLN A 849 -2.34 -26.64 18.01
C GLN A 849 -1.33 -27.74 17.63
N ILE A 850 -1.32 -28.88 18.33
CA ILE A 850 -0.45 -30.02 17.98
C ILE A 850 -0.83 -30.59 16.61
N GLU A 851 -2.12 -30.79 16.36
CA GLU A 851 -2.60 -31.34 15.09
C GLU A 851 -2.33 -30.38 13.91
N SER A 852 -2.45 -29.07 14.10
CA SER A 852 -2.09 -28.11 13.04
C SER A 852 -0.61 -28.18 12.68
N ALA A 853 0.30 -28.32 13.66
CA ALA A 853 1.72 -28.53 13.39
C ALA A 853 1.94 -29.81 12.55
N ARG A 854 1.26 -30.90 12.92
CA ARG A 854 1.28 -32.16 12.16
C ARG A 854 0.75 -31.98 10.73
N ASN A 855 -0.36 -31.27 10.58
CA ASN A 855 -0.99 -31.04 9.27
C ASN A 855 -0.10 -30.18 8.38
N THR A 856 0.48 -29.09 8.89
CA THR A 856 1.43 -28.26 8.12
C THR A 856 2.58 -29.10 7.58
N ALA A 857 3.19 -29.97 8.41
CA ALA A 857 4.26 -30.86 8.00
C ALA A 857 3.80 -31.89 6.94
N ARG A 858 2.67 -32.56 7.18
CA ARG A 858 2.10 -33.54 6.24
C ARG A 858 1.75 -32.91 4.90
N GLU A 859 1.19 -31.71 4.92
CA GLU A 859 0.84 -30.95 3.72
C GLU A 859 2.11 -30.57 2.94
N ALA A 860 3.17 -30.11 3.63
CA ALA A 860 4.45 -29.81 2.99
C ALA A 860 5.02 -31.04 2.25
N VAL A 861 4.96 -32.23 2.87
CA VAL A 861 5.41 -33.49 2.26
C VAL A 861 4.51 -33.87 1.09
N THR A 862 3.19 -33.74 1.24
CA THR A 862 2.22 -34.01 0.17
C THR A 862 2.44 -33.11 -1.04
N ASN A 863 2.65 -31.82 -0.80
CA ASN A 863 2.89 -30.80 -1.82
C ASN A 863 4.26 -30.99 -2.51
N ALA A 864 5.25 -31.60 -1.85
CA ALA A 864 6.53 -31.98 -2.45
C ALA A 864 6.38 -33.10 -3.51
N GLY A 865 5.30 -33.87 -3.42
CA GLY A 865 4.90 -34.87 -4.41
C GLY A 865 5.82 -36.10 -4.44
N ARG A 866 6.50 -36.31 -5.58
CA ARG A 866 7.46 -37.42 -5.76
C ARG A 866 8.92 -37.01 -5.57
N SER A 867 9.17 -35.76 -5.21
CA SER A 867 10.52 -35.25 -5.01
C SER A 867 11.07 -35.81 -3.70
N GLU A 868 12.31 -36.28 -3.70
CA GLU A 868 13.02 -36.56 -2.45
C GLU A 868 13.30 -35.23 -1.74
N ILE A 869 13.21 -35.22 -0.41
CA ILE A 869 13.29 -34.03 0.43
C ILE A 869 14.59 -34.09 1.23
N ALA A 870 15.43 -33.07 1.12
CA ALA A 870 16.71 -33.01 1.83
C ALA A 870 16.54 -32.62 3.30
N GLY A 871 15.58 -31.74 3.59
CA GLY A 871 15.31 -31.17 4.90
C GLY A 871 14.49 -29.88 4.81
N GLY A 872 14.33 -29.17 5.94
CA GLY A 872 13.46 -28.00 5.96
C GLY A 872 13.66 -26.99 7.07
N PHE A 873 13.00 -25.85 6.90
CA PHE A 873 12.91 -24.76 7.87
C PHE A 873 11.50 -24.68 8.43
N VAL A 874 11.37 -24.50 9.74
CA VAL A 874 10.09 -24.37 10.44
C VAL A 874 10.06 -23.02 11.15
N TYR A 875 9.02 -22.25 10.92
CA TYR A 875 8.73 -21.00 11.64
C TYR A 875 7.45 -21.21 12.41
N ASP A 876 7.53 -21.15 13.73
CA ASP A 876 6.40 -21.38 14.62
C ASP A 876 6.21 -20.14 15.50
N CYS A 877 4.99 -19.77 15.83
CA CYS A 877 4.79 -18.55 16.63
C CYS A 877 5.10 -18.76 18.10
N ALA A 878 5.73 -17.78 18.75
CA ALA A 878 5.92 -17.76 20.21
C ALA A 878 4.58 -17.87 20.98
N CYS A 879 3.47 -17.40 20.40
CA CYS A 879 2.13 -17.59 20.96
C CYS A 879 1.75 -19.07 21.11
N ARG A 880 2.24 -19.95 20.23
CA ARG A 880 1.97 -21.39 20.30
C ARG A 880 2.67 -22.01 21.51
N SER A 881 3.87 -21.55 21.86
CA SER A 881 4.52 -21.95 23.12
C SER A 881 3.80 -21.45 24.37
N ILE A 882 3.15 -20.28 24.31
CA ILE A 882 2.26 -19.82 25.40
C ILE A 882 1.05 -20.76 25.53
N ILE A 883 0.42 -21.16 24.41
CA ILE A 883 -0.76 -22.06 24.42
C ILE A 883 -0.37 -23.48 24.84
N LEU A 884 0.70 -24.03 24.28
CA LEU A 884 1.12 -25.41 24.45
C LEU A 884 1.81 -25.63 25.81
N GLU A 885 2.52 -24.62 26.32
CA GLU A 885 3.32 -24.71 27.55
C GLU A 885 4.28 -25.92 27.49
N ASP A 886 4.24 -26.82 28.48
CA ASP A 886 5.06 -28.03 28.55
C ASP A 886 4.82 -29.02 27.38
N SER A 887 3.73 -28.86 26.62
CA SER A 887 3.40 -29.72 25.46
C SER A 887 3.96 -29.21 24.13
N PHE A 888 4.76 -28.13 24.10
CA PHE A 888 5.36 -27.66 22.84
C PHE A 888 6.20 -28.74 22.15
N GLY A 889 6.92 -29.55 22.93
CA GLY A 889 7.69 -30.69 22.40
C GLY A 889 6.82 -31.72 21.67
N GLU A 890 5.55 -31.90 22.06
CA GLU A 890 4.63 -32.81 21.37
C GLU A 890 4.27 -32.31 19.96
N ALA A 891 4.22 -30.99 19.75
CA ALA A 891 4.02 -30.40 18.41
C ALA A 891 5.26 -30.57 17.54
N VAL A 892 6.47 -30.42 18.11
CA VAL A 892 7.73 -30.68 17.41
C VAL A 892 7.87 -32.15 17.02
N ASP A 893 7.57 -33.07 17.94
CA ASP A 893 7.55 -34.52 17.68
C ASP A 893 6.54 -34.86 16.58
N ALA A 894 5.36 -34.23 16.60
CA ALA A 894 4.33 -34.44 15.59
C ALA A 894 4.76 -33.98 14.19
N MET A 895 5.53 -32.89 14.07
CA MET A 895 6.15 -32.48 12.80
C MET A 895 7.23 -33.47 12.36
N ALA A 896 8.09 -33.90 13.29
CA ALA A 896 9.18 -34.83 13.00
C ALA A 896 8.68 -36.20 12.49
N ASP A 897 7.57 -36.70 13.06
CA ASP A 897 6.91 -37.93 12.63
C ASP A 897 6.43 -37.88 11.17
N GLU A 898 6.00 -36.71 10.67
CA GLU A 898 5.49 -36.57 9.31
C GLU A 898 6.60 -36.21 8.30
N LEU A 899 7.58 -35.41 8.71
CA LEU A 899 8.66 -34.96 7.83
C LEU A 899 9.68 -36.08 7.55
N GLU A 900 10.04 -36.87 8.57
CA GLU A 900 11.08 -37.91 8.50
C GLU A 900 12.45 -37.44 7.92
N VAL A 901 12.72 -36.13 7.96
CA VAL A 901 13.95 -35.48 7.47
C VAL A 901 14.47 -34.46 8.49
N PRO A 902 15.75 -34.07 8.46
CA PRO A 902 16.27 -33.03 9.35
C PRO A 902 15.58 -31.68 9.12
N PHE A 903 15.28 -30.97 10.20
CA PHE A 903 14.76 -29.61 10.11
C PHE A 903 15.27 -28.71 11.23
N THR A 904 15.23 -27.41 11.01
CA THR A 904 15.51 -26.41 12.04
C THR A 904 14.30 -25.51 12.22
N GLY A 905 13.90 -25.33 13.47
CA GLY A 905 12.74 -24.57 13.87
C GLY A 905 13.06 -23.39 14.78
N ILE A 906 12.25 -22.35 14.67
CA ILE A 906 12.32 -21.13 15.47
C ILE A 906 10.93 -20.73 15.96
N GLU A 907 10.87 -20.19 17.19
CA GLU A 907 9.74 -19.38 17.64
C GLU A 907 9.88 -17.89 17.26
N THR A 908 9.01 -17.41 16.36
CA THR A 908 8.92 -16.03 15.85
C THR A 908 7.79 -15.24 16.50
N TYR A 909 7.81 -13.91 16.38
CA TYR A 909 6.66 -13.05 16.80
C TYR A 909 5.53 -12.99 15.76
N GLY A 910 5.70 -13.69 14.65
CA GLY A 910 4.76 -13.79 13.56
C GLY A 910 5.47 -14.38 12.34
N GLU A 911 4.70 -15.10 11.56
CA GLU A 911 5.20 -15.98 10.53
C GLU A 911 4.91 -15.36 9.17
N LEU A 912 5.87 -15.41 8.28
CA LEU A 912 5.68 -15.06 6.88
C LEU A 912 5.44 -16.34 6.10
N CYS A 913 4.30 -16.43 5.42
CA CYS A 913 4.04 -17.41 4.39
C CYS A 913 3.21 -16.75 3.30
N MET A 914 3.74 -16.73 2.08
CA MET A 914 2.98 -16.27 0.94
C MET A 914 3.23 -17.14 -0.27
N GLU A 915 2.23 -17.94 -0.65
CA GLU A 915 2.28 -18.76 -1.84
C GLU A 915 2.00 -17.95 -3.12
N ARG A 916 2.25 -18.59 -4.25
CA ARG A 916 2.04 -18.03 -5.57
C ARG A 916 0.59 -17.59 -5.76
N GLY A 917 0.36 -16.29 -5.83
CA GLY A 917 -0.97 -15.69 -6.09
C GLY A 917 -1.72 -15.17 -4.86
N GLN A 918 -1.14 -15.29 -3.66
CA GLN A 918 -1.71 -14.70 -2.44
C GLN A 918 -1.46 -13.19 -2.36
N LEU A 919 -2.35 -12.47 -1.66
CA LEU A 919 -2.38 -11.01 -1.56
C LEU A 919 -1.81 -10.45 -0.24
N SER A 920 -1.59 -11.31 0.75
CA SER A 920 -1.08 -11.03 2.09
C SER A 920 -0.46 -12.34 2.62
N GLY A 921 0.44 -12.25 3.60
CA GLY A 921 1.17 -13.44 4.06
C GLY A 921 1.88 -13.30 5.40
N PHE A 922 1.42 -12.43 6.30
CA PHE A 922 1.96 -12.34 7.67
C PHE A 922 0.95 -12.87 8.68
N HIS A 923 1.30 -13.88 9.46
CA HIS A 923 0.41 -14.63 10.35
C HIS A 923 0.89 -14.50 11.80
N ASN A 924 0.00 -14.70 12.76
CA ASN A 924 0.36 -14.96 14.15
C ASN A 924 -0.14 -16.35 14.52
N THR A 925 0.44 -16.95 15.56
CA THR A 925 -0.04 -18.21 16.16
C THR A 925 -0.22 -19.33 15.14
N THR A 926 0.75 -19.42 14.22
CA THR A 926 0.74 -20.30 13.06
C THR A 926 2.07 -21.07 12.99
N SER A 927 2.07 -22.22 12.31
CA SER A 927 3.26 -22.95 11.88
C SER A 927 3.43 -22.81 10.37
N VAL A 928 4.65 -22.52 9.92
CA VAL A 928 5.04 -22.46 8.51
C VAL A 928 6.20 -23.42 8.28
N VAL A 929 6.06 -24.30 7.29
CA VAL A 929 7.11 -25.26 6.92
C VAL A 929 7.58 -24.99 5.50
N MET A 930 8.90 -24.90 5.31
CA MET A 930 9.54 -24.88 4.00
C MET A 930 10.42 -26.11 3.82
N LEU A 931 10.18 -26.88 2.76
CA LEU A 931 10.98 -28.05 2.42
C LEU A 931 11.87 -27.82 1.20
N LEU A 932 13.12 -28.27 1.29
CA LEU A 932 14.10 -28.22 0.20
C LEU A 932 14.15 -29.58 -0.52
N PRO A 933 14.07 -29.61 -1.86
CA PRO A 933 14.24 -30.83 -2.63
C PRO A 933 15.71 -31.28 -2.64
N GLU A 934 15.94 -32.59 -2.66
CA GLU A 934 17.25 -33.20 -2.95
C GLU A 934 17.79 -32.82 -4.34
#